data_AF-A0A9R1HZN9-F1
#
_entry.id   AF-A0A9R1HZN9-F1
#
_cell.length_a   1.000
_cell.length_b   1.000
_cell.length_c   1.000
_cell.angle_alpha   90.00
_cell.angle_beta   90.00
_cell.angle_gamma   90.00
#
_symmetry.space_group_name_H-M   'P 1'
#
loop_
_entity.id
_entity.type
_entity.pdbx_description
1 polymer ?
#
loop_
_entity_poly.entity_id
_entity_poly.type
_entity_poly.pdbx_seq_one_letter_code
_entity_poly.pdbx_strand_id
1 'polypeptide(L)'
;MTNEKLQQHFNQHVFKMEQEEYTRDEIDWSYVEFVDNQDVLDLIEKKPGGIIALLDEACMFPKSTHETFAQKMYQTYKSHKRFSKPKLARTAFTINHYAGDVTYQADYFLDKNKDYVVAEHQALLNSSRCSFVANLFPPLPEESSKQSKFSSIGTRFKQQLQALMETLSTTEPHYIRCVKPNTVLKPGIFENDNVLNQLRCGGVLEAIRISCAGYPTKRTFDEFIDRFGVLAPELVDSSDEKTACAAICDKMGLKGYQIGKTKVFLRAGQMAELDARRAEVLANAVRLIQRRIRTHLMRKEFVSLKKASIQTQKFWRARLARKLFEHMRRVAAAITIQKHTRTHSAWKAYLQIYRSSITIQTGLRAMAARKEHRFRRETKATIIIQTRWRQHKAYVAYKLQKRASLILQCSWRGRVARKELRKLKMEARDNGALKEAKDKLEKRVEELTWRLDVEKHLRVDLEVAKGQEITKLQSALQEMQEKLEQAHAAIINEKEAAKLAIEQAPPKIVEVPVVDNAKVELLTSQNEELETELGTFRTKAEDLEKKLFEIQKQSDELSREAQERDSKINELQEMIARLETNLSNMESENHVLRQQSLLASADDDNKTKQIESLESKIAILESENQVLCSNPAPAVQAVVNPEVIQPSVMKVLENGHQLGEPKMVSEEVVVPPIKNLSKQQSLTDRQQENHDILIKSLAEDRRYDNRRPAAACIVYKSLLHWHSFEAEKTNIFDRIIHTIRSSVENAESSGELAYWLSTTSTLLYLLQNTLKASSSSTKVPNRSRTATGNLFNRMVQNARSSSSGLGISNGYSGMVGRADTTSMIEAKYPAVRFKQQLTAYVEKIYGTMRDSLKREISAILTLCIQAPRAGRVRASRGSLKSIHSSALSRQASSVHWQNIVKCLNHTLETMNNNYVPPMIIRKTFSQVFAFMNVQLFNSLLLRRECCSFSNGEFLKAGLQELEQWCSRTTEEYAGTSWDELQHIRQAVGFLVCLRRCSY
;
A
#
# COMPACT_ATOMS: atom_id res chain seq x y z
N MET A 1 -10.90 76.82 31.80
CA MET A 1 -9.75 77.66 31.40
C MET A 1 -8.76 76.88 30.55
N THR A 2 -7.75 76.17 31.08
CA THR A 2 -6.70 75.51 30.26
C THR A 2 -7.23 74.63 29.13
N ASN A 3 -8.18 73.72 29.40
CA ASN A 3 -8.79 72.88 28.35
C ASN A 3 -9.55 73.69 27.29
N GLU A 4 -10.14 74.82 27.67
CA GLU A 4 -10.81 75.77 26.75
C GLU A 4 -9.79 76.38 25.78
N LYS A 5 -8.64 76.81 26.31
CA LYS A 5 -7.53 77.43 25.55
C LYS A 5 -6.81 76.44 24.64
N LEU A 6 -6.59 75.21 25.12
CA LEU A 6 -6.04 74.11 24.32
C LEU A 6 -7.03 73.64 23.24
N GLN A 7 -8.34 73.64 23.52
CA GLN A 7 -9.34 73.35 22.50
C GLN A 7 -9.44 74.47 21.46
N GLN A 8 -9.28 75.74 21.84
CA GLN A 8 -9.18 76.85 20.89
C GLN A 8 -7.96 76.67 19.97
N HIS A 9 -6.79 76.35 20.51
CA HIS A 9 -5.58 76.09 19.71
C HIS A 9 -5.74 74.87 18.78
N PHE A 10 -6.43 73.82 19.23
CA PHE A 10 -6.80 72.68 18.39
C PHE A 10 -7.73 73.12 17.24
N ASN A 11 -8.78 73.89 17.55
CA ASN A 11 -9.72 74.42 16.56
C ASN A 11 -9.04 75.38 15.57
N GLN A 12 -8.06 76.18 16.01
CA GLN A 12 -7.32 77.06 15.13
C GLN A 12 -6.33 76.26 14.25
N HIS A 13 -5.57 75.35 14.83
CA HIS A 13 -4.48 74.65 14.13
C HIS A 13 -4.97 73.62 13.11
N VAL A 14 -5.87 72.71 13.52
CA VAL A 14 -6.37 71.64 12.62
C VAL A 14 -7.05 72.24 11.40
N PHE A 15 -7.86 73.28 11.61
CA PHE A 15 -8.67 73.89 10.58
C PHE A 15 -7.80 74.78 9.67
N LYS A 16 -6.87 75.57 10.23
CA LYS A 16 -5.93 76.39 9.44
C LYS A 16 -5.03 75.51 8.57
N MET A 17 -4.47 74.41 9.08
CA MET A 17 -3.70 73.48 8.25
C MET A 17 -4.54 72.82 7.15
N GLU A 18 -5.78 72.42 7.45
CA GLU A 18 -6.66 71.79 6.46
C GLU A 18 -7.04 72.76 5.34
N GLN A 19 -7.34 74.02 5.67
CA GLN A 19 -7.61 75.11 4.73
C GLN A 19 -6.36 75.51 3.92
N GLU A 20 -5.18 75.56 4.56
CA GLU A 20 -3.91 75.80 3.87
C GLU A 20 -3.56 74.68 2.89
N GLU A 21 -3.85 73.41 3.21
CA GLU A 21 -3.65 72.32 2.27
C GLU A 21 -4.61 72.42 1.06
N TYR A 22 -5.89 72.70 1.28
CA TYR A 22 -6.85 72.90 0.18
C TYR A 22 -6.50 74.11 -0.69
N THR A 23 -5.96 75.18 -0.10
CA THR A 23 -5.46 76.36 -0.84
C THR A 23 -4.18 76.04 -1.61
N ARG A 24 -3.26 75.26 -1.04
CA ARG A 24 -1.97 74.87 -1.64
C ARG A 24 -2.12 73.93 -2.84
N ASP A 25 -3.07 73.00 -2.77
CA ASP A 25 -3.41 72.08 -3.87
C ASP A 25 -4.44 72.66 -4.86
N GLU A 26 -4.92 73.90 -4.66
CA GLU A 26 -5.88 74.63 -5.53
C GLU A 26 -7.17 73.84 -5.84
N ILE A 27 -7.78 73.21 -4.83
CA ILE A 27 -9.09 72.55 -5.00
C ILE A 27 -10.24 73.52 -4.76
N ASP A 28 -11.42 73.20 -5.31
CA ASP A 28 -12.67 73.88 -4.95
C ASP A 28 -13.19 73.40 -3.58
N TRP A 29 -13.19 74.32 -2.62
CA TRP A 29 -13.64 74.12 -1.25
C TRP A 29 -14.40 75.36 -0.73
N SER A 30 -15.40 75.13 0.11
CA SER A 30 -16.19 76.17 0.77
C SER A 30 -15.83 76.26 2.25
N TYR A 31 -15.91 77.47 2.82
CA TYR A 31 -15.55 77.71 4.21
C TYR A 31 -16.47 76.94 5.18
N VAL A 32 -15.89 76.06 5.99
CA VAL A 32 -16.62 75.26 6.98
C VAL A 32 -16.76 76.06 8.28
N GLU A 33 -17.95 76.60 8.52
CA GLU A 33 -18.28 77.31 9.76
C GLU A 33 -18.18 76.37 10.98
N PHE A 34 -17.49 76.83 12.02
CA PHE A 34 -17.17 76.05 13.21
C PHE A 34 -17.55 76.78 14.50
N VAL A 35 -17.78 76.01 15.57
CA VAL A 35 -18.12 76.58 16.87
C VAL A 35 -16.86 77.04 17.59
N ASP A 36 -16.53 78.32 17.43
CA ASP A 36 -15.50 78.98 18.25
C ASP A 36 -15.92 79.03 19.74
N ASN A 37 -14.93 79.01 20.62
CA ASN A 37 -15.06 79.12 22.06
C ASN A 37 -14.31 80.33 22.65
N GLN A 38 -13.85 81.26 21.80
CA GLN A 38 -13.37 82.58 22.22
C GLN A 38 -14.38 83.31 23.12
N ASP A 39 -15.70 83.08 22.98
CA ASP A 39 -16.73 83.71 23.81
C ASP A 39 -16.73 83.21 25.27
N VAL A 40 -16.41 81.93 25.50
CA VAL A 40 -16.18 81.36 26.85
C VAL A 40 -14.84 81.86 27.43
N LEU A 41 -13.82 82.02 26.57
CA LEU A 41 -12.51 82.53 26.98
C LEU A 41 -12.56 84.02 27.37
N ASP A 42 -13.23 84.85 26.59
CA ASP A 42 -13.47 86.27 26.89
C ASP A 42 -14.18 86.44 28.25
N LEU A 43 -15.24 85.66 28.48
CA LEU A 43 -15.96 85.66 29.77
C LEU A 43 -15.02 85.43 30.97
N ILE A 44 -13.98 84.61 30.82
CA ILE A 44 -13.04 84.28 31.90
C ILE A 44 -11.87 85.28 31.97
N GLU A 45 -11.29 85.64 30.82
CA GLU A 45 -9.96 86.25 30.72
C GLU A 45 -9.94 87.76 30.42
N LYS A 46 -11.04 88.34 29.93
CA LYS A 46 -11.06 89.73 29.42
C LYS A 46 -10.81 90.75 30.55
N LYS A 47 -10.04 91.80 30.25
CA LYS A 47 -9.83 92.94 31.16
C LYS A 47 -10.20 94.23 30.41
N PRO A 48 -11.10 95.08 30.94
CA PRO A 48 -11.95 94.85 32.12
C PRO A 48 -13.05 93.80 31.87
N GLY A 49 -13.74 93.37 32.93
CA GLY A 49 -15.04 92.70 32.83
C GLY A 49 -15.08 91.17 32.70
N GLY A 50 -13.96 90.45 32.64
CA GLY A 50 -13.91 88.99 32.74
C GLY A 50 -13.92 88.48 34.20
N ILE A 51 -14.27 87.20 34.40
CA ILE A 51 -14.48 86.60 35.75
C ILE A 51 -13.23 86.73 36.63
N ILE A 52 -12.03 86.52 36.08
CA ILE A 52 -10.77 86.70 36.83
C ILE A 52 -10.58 88.17 37.22
N ALA A 53 -10.97 89.11 36.36
CA ALA A 53 -10.86 90.54 36.65
C ALA A 53 -11.81 90.97 37.77
N LEU A 54 -13.06 90.50 37.77
CA LEU A 54 -14.02 90.75 38.85
C LEU A 54 -13.59 90.09 40.17
N LEU A 55 -12.95 88.92 40.10
CA LEU A 55 -12.43 88.23 41.28
C LEU A 55 -11.23 88.97 41.88
N ASP A 56 -10.29 89.42 41.05
CA ASP A 56 -9.14 90.24 41.46
C ASP A 56 -9.61 91.55 42.11
N GLU A 57 -10.58 92.23 41.50
CA GLU A 57 -11.19 93.45 42.02
C GLU A 57 -11.91 93.20 43.35
N ALA A 58 -12.67 92.10 43.47
CA ALA A 58 -13.32 91.74 44.73
C ALA A 58 -12.31 91.41 45.84
N CYS A 59 -11.20 90.73 45.54
CA CYS A 59 -10.15 90.43 46.51
C CYS A 59 -9.50 91.69 47.11
N MET A 60 -9.49 92.80 46.37
CA MET A 60 -8.95 94.09 46.81
C MET A 60 -9.85 94.85 47.81
N PHE A 61 -11.14 94.51 47.91
CA PHE A 61 -12.06 95.17 48.85
C PHE A 61 -12.13 94.39 50.18
N PRO A 62 -11.70 94.95 51.33
CA PRO A 62 -11.65 94.21 52.60
C PRO A 62 -13.00 93.71 53.14
N LYS A 63 -14.11 94.26 52.64
CA LYS A 63 -15.49 93.88 53.03
C LYS A 63 -16.17 92.93 52.03
N SER A 64 -15.45 92.43 51.01
CA SER A 64 -16.05 91.51 50.04
C SER A 64 -16.23 90.11 50.64
N THR A 65 -17.39 89.50 50.38
CA THR A 65 -17.68 88.09 50.66
C THR A 65 -17.94 87.34 49.35
N HIS A 66 -17.83 86.01 49.38
CA HIS A 66 -18.19 85.16 48.25
C HIS A 66 -19.64 85.40 47.75
N GLU A 67 -20.55 85.76 48.65
CA GLU A 67 -21.92 86.13 48.31
C GLU A 67 -21.96 87.43 47.49
N THR A 68 -21.25 88.47 47.92
CA THR A 68 -21.17 89.75 47.19
C THR A 68 -20.51 89.58 45.82
N PHE A 69 -19.49 88.72 45.72
CA PHE A 69 -18.84 88.38 44.45
C PHE A 69 -19.81 87.63 43.51
N ALA A 70 -20.51 86.60 44.00
CA ALA A 70 -21.53 85.89 43.22
C ALA A 70 -22.67 86.81 42.76
N GLN A 71 -23.14 87.72 43.63
CA GLN A 71 -24.13 88.74 43.26
C GLN A 71 -23.62 89.69 42.17
N LYS A 72 -22.38 90.17 42.28
CA LYS A 72 -21.76 91.01 41.25
C LYS A 72 -21.70 90.29 39.90
N MET A 73 -21.29 89.01 39.89
CA MET A 73 -21.28 88.20 38.66
C MET A 73 -22.69 87.99 38.08
N TYR A 74 -23.71 87.75 38.91
CA TYR A 74 -25.10 87.67 38.42
C TYR A 74 -25.62 88.98 37.82
N GLN A 75 -25.11 90.14 38.27
CA GLN A 75 -25.46 91.45 37.71
C GLN A 75 -24.71 91.69 36.38
N THR A 76 -23.39 91.48 36.34
CA THR A 76 -22.56 91.72 35.16
C THR A 76 -22.90 90.79 33.99
N TYR A 77 -23.18 89.50 34.25
CA TYR A 77 -23.34 88.49 33.20
C TYR A 77 -24.77 88.03 32.94
N LYS A 78 -25.78 88.76 33.44
CA LYS A 78 -27.22 88.37 33.34
C LYS A 78 -27.69 88.06 31.90
N SER A 79 -27.08 88.69 30.90
CA SER A 79 -27.40 88.55 29.47
C SER A 79 -26.41 87.69 28.67
N HIS A 80 -25.37 87.14 29.31
CA HIS A 80 -24.28 86.47 28.60
C HIS A 80 -24.62 84.99 28.30
N LYS A 81 -24.66 84.60 27.02
CA LYS A 81 -25.10 83.26 26.56
C LYS A 81 -24.38 82.07 27.23
N ARG A 82 -23.14 82.26 27.69
CA ARG A 82 -22.30 81.21 28.31
C ARG A 82 -22.31 81.22 29.85
N PHE A 83 -23.12 82.07 30.47
CA PHE A 83 -23.21 82.20 31.93
C PHE A 83 -24.65 81.98 32.38
N SER A 84 -24.86 81.14 33.38
CA SER A 84 -26.18 80.88 33.95
C SER A 84 -26.16 80.80 35.47
N LYS A 85 -27.29 81.15 36.09
CA LYS A 85 -27.48 81.08 37.54
C LYS A 85 -28.23 79.80 37.92
N PRO A 86 -27.67 78.93 38.79
CA PRO A 86 -28.38 77.79 39.35
C PRO A 86 -29.65 78.23 40.09
N LYS A 87 -30.76 77.49 39.90
CA LYS A 87 -32.07 77.85 40.48
C LYS A 87 -32.12 77.83 42.01
N LEU A 88 -31.32 76.97 42.65
CA LEU A 88 -31.38 76.70 44.11
C LEU A 88 -30.20 77.31 44.90
N ALA A 89 -29.07 77.61 44.26
CA ALA A 89 -27.87 78.07 44.95
C ALA A 89 -27.75 79.61 44.96
N ARG A 90 -27.40 80.18 46.12
CA ARG A 90 -27.19 81.64 46.26
C ARG A 90 -25.76 82.09 45.94
N THR A 91 -24.78 81.18 46.04
CA THR A 91 -23.34 81.47 45.91
C THR A 91 -22.64 80.73 44.76
N ALA A 92 -23.38 79.95 43.96
CA ALA A 92 -22.83 79.19 42.85
C ALA A 92 -23.23 79.78 41.48
N PHE A 93 -22.39 79.57 40.47
CA PHE A 93 -22.61 80.04 39.10
C PHE A 93 -22.22 78.95 38.09
N THR A 94 -22.85 78.94 36.92
CA THR A 94 -22.64 77.92 35.90
C THR A 94 -22.03 78.56 34.64
N ILE A 95 -20.97 77.94 34.12
CA ILE A 95 -20.37 78.31 32.84
C ILE A 95 -20.61 77.18 31.84
N ASN A 96 -21.11 77.53 30.66
CA ASN A 96 -21.39 76.61 29.56
C ASN A 96 -20.12 76.45 28.70
N HIS A 97 -19.20 75.56 29.12
CA HIS A 97 -17.93 75.30 28.43
C HIS A 97 -18.13 74.52 27.11
N TYR A 98 -17.11 74.45 26.25
CA TYR A 98 -17.16 73.57 25.06
C TYR A 98 -17.47 72.10 25.40
N ALA A 99 -17.08 71.66 26.62
CA ALA A 99 -17.31 70.32 27.14
C ALA A 99 -18.67 70.14 27.85
N GLY A 100 -19.50 71.19 27.95
CA GLY A 100 -20.76 71.20 28.68
C GLY A 100 -20.75 72.07 29.95
N ASP A 101 -21.86 72.03 30.68
CA ASP A 101 -22.15 72.99 31.73
C ASP A 101 -21.48 72.60 33.06
N VAL A 102 -20.62 73.49 33.59
CA VAL A 102 -19.92 73.29 34.86
C VAL A 102 -20.39 74.32 35.88
N THR A 103 -20.85 73.86 37.05
CA THR A 103 -21.29 74.71 38.15
C THR A 103 -20.20 74.84 39.21
N TYR A 104 -19.82 76.08 39.51
CA TYR A 104 -18.76 76.46 40.45
C TYR A 104 -19.37 77.10 41.71
N GLN A 105 -18.87 76.70 42.88
CA GLN A 105 -19.22 77.32 44.18
C GLN A 105 -18.24 78.45 44.51
N ALA A 106 -18.72 79.67 44.73
CA ALA A 106 -17.85 80.83 44.98
C ALA A 106 -17.26 80.87 46.41
N ASP A 107 -17.71 80.01 47.31
CA ASP A 107 -17.57 80.14 48.77
C ASP A 107 -16.13 80.40 49.25
N TYR A 108 -15.14 79.78 48.58
CA TYR A 108 -13.70 79.92 48.87
C TYR A 108 -12.89 80.60 47.74
N PHE A 109 -13.53 81.23 46.75
CA PHE A 109 -12.83 81.82 45.61
C PHE A 109 -11.94 83.01 46.01
N LEU A 110 -12.44 83.90 46.88
CA LEU A 110 -11.70 85.09 47.30
C LEU A 110 -10.42 84.73 48.06
N ASP A 111 -10.53 83.83 49.04
CA ASP A 111 -9.40 83.52 49.92
C ASP A 111 -8.33 82.68 49.22
N LYS A 112 -8.73 81.79 48.30
CA LYS A 112 -7.80 81.10 47.40
C LYS A 112 -7.12 82.05 46.43
N ASN A 113 -7.82 83.04 45.87
CA ASN A 113 -7.22 83.95 44.88
C ASN A 113 -6.28 85.01 45.48
N LYS A 114 -6.40 85.30 46.79
CA LYS A 114 -5.57 86.27 47.52
C LYS A 114 -4.10 85.86 47.68
N ASP A 115 -3.77 84.57 47.64
CA ASP A 115 -2.40 84.03 47.77
C ASP A 115 -1.59 84.65 48.92
N TYR A 116 -2.22 84.80 50.10
CA TYR A 116 -1.71 85.68 51.15
C TYR A 116 -0.48 85.10 51.85
N VAL A 117 0.70 85.52 51.38
CA VAL A 117 1.99 85.29 52.04
C VAL A 117 2.31 86.48 52.94
N VAL A 118 2.52 86.20 54.22
CA VAL A 118 3.00 87.16 55.22
C VAL A 118 4.48 87.48 54.92
N ALA A 119 4.80 88.75 54.66
CA ALA A 119 6.14 89.16 54.23
C ALA A 119 7.20 88.89 55.29
N GLU A 120 6.84 89.03 56.57
CA GLU A 120 7.63 88.73 57.74
C GLU A 120 8.00 87.24 57.81
N HIS A 121 7.09 86.34 57.39
CA HIS A 121 7.39 84.91 57.30
C HIS A 121 8.35 84.61 56.13
N GLN A 122 8.21 85.29 54.99
CA GLN A 122 9.16 85.15 53.87
C GLN A 122 10.56 85.66 54.27
N ALA A 123 10.66 86.80 54.96
CA ALA A 123 11.92 87.33 55.47
C ALA A 123 12.57 86.40 56.53
N LEU A 124 11.77 85.82 57.44
CA LEU A 124 12.24 84.83 58.41
C LEU A 124 12.80 83.58 57.73
N LEU A 125 12.10 83.04 56.72
CA LEU A 125 12.54 81.86 55.96
C LEU A 125 13.77 82.14 55.09
N ASN A 126 13.87 83.35 54.52
CA ASN A 126 15.06 83.83 53.80
C ASN A 126 16.29 83.89 54.73
N SER A 127 16.13 84.45 55.94
CA SER A 127 17.19 84.54 56.96
C SER A 127 17.57 83.22 57.63
N SER A 128 17.03 82.09 57.15
CA SER A 128 17.34 80.76 57.66
C SER A 128 18.81 80.39 57.47
N ARG A 129 19.44 79.84 58.51
CA ARG A 129 20.80 79.29 58.46
C ARG A 129 20.94 78.08 57.54
N CYS A 130 19.82 77.50 57.08
CA CYS A 130 19.83 76.42 56.10
C CYS A 130 19.75 77.00 54.69
N SER A 131 20.84 76.91 53.93
CA SER A 131 20.92 77.45 52.55
C SER A 131 19.84 76.88 51.61
N PHE A 132 19.41 75.64 51.81
CA PHE A 132 18.28 75.06 51.07
C PHE A 132 16.96 75.82 51.33
N VAL A 133 16.69 76.21 52.57
CA VAL A 133 15.47 76.96 52.94
C VAL A 133 15.57 78.41 52.46
N ALA A 134 16.71 79.06 52.66
CA ALA A 134 16.94 80.42 52.17
C ALA A 134 16.75 80.53 50.64
N ASN A 135 17.27 79.55 49.88
CA ASN A 135 17.15 79.50 48.42
C ASN A 135 15.72 79.23 47.91
N LEU A 136 14.81 78.70 48.75
CA LEU A 136 13.39 78.53 48.40
C LEU A 136 12.58 79.84 48.54
N PHE A 137 13.08 80.80 49.31
CA PHE A 137 12.41 82.07 49.61
C PHE A 137 13.32 83.26 49.29
N PRO A 138 13.70 83.48 48.01
CA PRO A 138 14.57 84.58 47.62
C PRO A 138 13.99 85.96 47.99
N PRO A 139 14.85 86.99 48.13
CA PRO A 139 14.39 88.34 48.43
C PRO A 139 13.59 88.91 47.25
N LEU A 140 12.60 89.74 47.55
CA LEU A 140 11.78 90.41 46.53
C LEU A 140 12.57 91.55 45.87
N PRO A 141 12.42 91.79 44.56
CA PRO A 141 13.07 92.92 43.88
C PRO A 141 12.62 94.29 44.42
N GLU A 142 13.58 95.17 44.72
CA GLU A 142 13.35 96.45 45.40
C GLU A 142 12.60 97.50 44.56
N GLU A 143 12.51 97.32 43.23
CA GLU A 143 11.90 98.30 42.30
C GLU A 143 10.35 98.41 42.36
N SER A 144 9.69 97.71 43.28
CA SER A 144 8.21 97.65 43.38
C SER A 144 7.56 98.79 44.18
N SER A 145 8.34 99.78 44.62
CA SER A 145 8.04 100.69 45.75
C SER A 145 6.91 101.73 45.58
N LYS A 146 6.21 101.83 44.43
CA LYS A 146 5.10 102.80 44.24
C LYS A 146 3.81 102.29 43.59
N GLN A 147 3.74 101.03 43.13
CA GLN A 147 2.47 100.38 42.79
C GLN A 147 2.53 98.89 43.11
N SER A 148 2.13 98.51 44.32
CA SER A 148 1.88 97.12 44.68
C SER A 148 0.63 96.61 43.95
N LYS A 149 0.82 96.16 42.70
CA LYS A 149 -0.22 95.52 41.91
C LYS A 149 -0.50 94.15 42.50
N PHE A 150 -1.63 94.02 43.20
CA PHE A 150 -2.14 92.78 43.77
C PHE A 150 -2.03 91.63 42.76
N SER A 151 -1.19 90.65 43.11
CA SER A 151 -0.72 89.60 42.21
C SER A 151 -1.41 88.29 42.56
N SER A 152 -2.64 88.15 42.08
CA SER A 152 -3.53 87.02 42.36
C SER A 152 -3.11 85.72 41.68
N ILE A 153 -3.58 84.58 42.21
CA ILE A 153 -3.40 83.28 41.54
C ILE A 153 -4.02 83.30 40.15
N GLY A 154 -5.22 83.87 39.98
CA GLY A 154 -5.91 83.96 38.69
C GLY A 154 -5.13 84.73 37.63
N THR A 155 -4.53 85.87 37.98
CA THR A 155 -3.71 86.64 37.03
C THR A 155 -2.37 85.96 36.75
N ARG A 156 -1.68 85.42 37.75
CA ARG A 156 -0.42 84.66 37.56
C ARG A 156 -0.64 83.43 36.67
N PHE A 157 -1.69 82.65 36.93
CA PHE A 157 -2.06 81.48 36.15
C PHE A 157 -2.42 81.84 34.71
N LYS A 158 -3.13 82.96 34.48
CA LYS A 158 -3.38 83.47 33.12
C LYS A 158 -2.07 83.76 32.38
N GLN A 159 -1.11 84.44 33.02
CA GLN A 159 0.19 84.76 32.40
C GLN A 159 0.99 83.49 32.07
N GLN A 160 1.06 82.52 32.98
CA GLN A 160 1.73 81.24 32.74
C GLN A 160 1.05 80.44 31.62
N LEU A 161 -0.28 80.39 31.58
CA LEU A 161 -1.02 79.74 30.49
C LEU A 161 -0.79 80.44 29.16
N GLN A 162 -0.76 81.77 29.12
CA GLN A 162 -0.51 82.52 27.88
C GLN A 162 0.90 82.22 27.33
N ALA A 163 1.95 82.27 28.16
CA ALA A 163 3.32 81.93 27.74
C ALA A 163 3.43 80.47 27.25
N LEU A 164 2.67 79.54 27.84
CA LEU A 164 2.57 78.16 27.33
C LEU A 164 1.89 78.12 25.96
N MET A 165 0.79 78.85 25.73
CA MET A 165 0.13 78.89 24.42
C MET A 165 1.01 79.52 23.33
N GLU A 166 1.72 80.59 23.67
CA GLU A 166 2.71 81.23 22.78
C GLU A 166 3.82 80.23 22.40
N THR A 167 4.34 79.48 23.38
CA THR A 167 5.33 78.40 23.16
C THR A 167 4.77 77.27 22.29
N LEU A 168 3.51 76.86 22.47
CA LEU A 168 2.88 75.83 21.64
C LEU A 168 2.65 76.30 20.20
N SER A 169 2.32 77.58 20.01
CA SER A 169 2.01 78.16 18.69
C SER A 169 3.20 78.26 17.73
N THR A 170 4.43 78.12 18.23
CA THR A 170 5.66 78.05 17.42
C THR A 170 6.12 76.62 17.11
N THR A 171 5.36 75.60 17.55
CA THR A 171 5.65 74.18 17.35
C THR A 171 4.58 73.51 16.47
N GLU A 172 4.87 72.31 15.93
CA GLU A 172 3.86 71.45 15.32
C GLU A 172 3.16 70.60 16.40
N PRO A 173 1.86 70.83 16.69
CA PRO A 173 1.15 70.15 17.76
C PRO A 173 0.56 68.80 17.32
N HIS A 174 1.07 67.70 17.89
CA HIS A 174 0.47 66.38 17.74
C HIS A 174 -0.52 66.08 18.88
N TYR A 175 -1.78 65.78 18.55
CA TYR A 175 -2.86 65.65 19.52
C TYR A 175 -3.18 64.19 19.90
N ILE A 176 -2.87 63.82 21.14
CA ILE A 176 -3.26 62.52 21.72
C ILE A 176 -4.47 62.75 22.66
N ARG A 177 -5.58 62.07 22.41
CA ARG A 177 -6.82 62.17 23.21
C ARG A 177 -7.06 60.88 23.99
N CYS A 178 -6.77 60.89 25.29
CA CYS A 178 -7.02 59.74 26.18
C CYS A 178 -8.51 59.57 26.46
N VAL A 179 -9.00 58.33 26.42
CA VAL A 179 -10.41 57.96 26.69
C VAL A 179 -10.45 56.88 27.78
N LYS A 180 -11.25 57.10 28.82
CA LYS A 180 -11.52 56.14 29.90
C LYS A 180 -12.68 55.23 29.47
N PRO A 181 -12.46 53.93 29.16
CA PRO A 181 -13.49 53.08 28.56
C PRO A 181 -14.61 52.69 29.52
N ASN A 182 -14.36 52.69 30.83
CA ASN A 182 -15.37 52.47 31.87
C ASN A 182 -14.96 53.14 33.18
N THR A 183 -15.92 53.56 33.99
CA THR A 183 -15.70 54.13 35.33
C THR A 183 -14.96 53.17 36.26
N VAL A 184 -15.29 51.87 36.16
CA VAL A 184 -14.92 50.76 37.06
C VAL A 184 -13.45 50.31 36.95
N LEU A 185 -12.67 50.88 36.03
CA LEU A 185 -11.24 50.57 35.79
C LEU A 185 -10.95 49.10 35.40
N LYS A 186 -11.92 48.38 34.82
CA LYS A 186 -11.75 46.97 34.41
C LYS A 186 -11.43 46.81 32.91
N PRO A 187 -10.58 45.84 32.51
CA PRO A 187 -10.35 45.55 31.10
C PRO A 187 -11.61 44.96 30.44
N GLY A 188 -11.78 45.20 29.14
CA GLY A 188 -12.86 44.62 28.33
C GLY A 188 -14.26 45.21 28.51
N ILE A 189 -14.49 46.08 29.51
CA ILE A 189 -15.76 46.79 29.71
C ILE A 189 -15.73 48.13 28.96
N PHE A 190 -16.78 48.45 28.21
CA PHE A 190 -16.93 49.68 27.45
C PHE A 190 -18.30 50.33 27.72
N GLU A 191 -18.30 51.46 28.43
CA GLU A 191 -19.49 52.24 28.78
C GLU A 191 -19.81 53.23 27.66
N ASN A 192 -20.70 52.85 26.74
CA ASN A 192 -21.02 53.63 25.53
C ASN A 192 -21.28 55.12 25.81
N ASP A 193 -22.18 55.45 26.75
CA ASP A 193 -22.59 56.84 27.00
C ASP A 193 -21.48 57.66 27.66
N ASN A 194 -20.68 57.04 28.53
CA ASN A 194 -19.52 57.67 29.17
C ASN A 194 -18.44 57.99 28.13
N VAL A 195 -18.12 57.02 27.27
CA VAL A 195 -17.16 57.23 26.17
C VAL A 195 -17.68 58.24 25.14
N LEU A 196 -18.97 58.18 24.78
CA LEU A 196 -19.58 59.13 23.85
C LEU A 196 -19.55 60.56 24.41
N ASN A 197 -19.83 60.74 25.69
CA ASN A 197 -19.69 62.04 26.34
C ASN A 197 -18.22 62.48 26.40
N GLN A 198 -17.27 61.61 26.72
CA GLN A 198 -15.84 61.96 26.62
C GLN A 198 -15.41 62.36 25.20
N LEU A 199 -15.94 61.74 24.15
CA LEU A 199 -15.67 62.11 22.75
C LEU A 199 -16.30 63.45 22.33
N ARG A 200 -17.43 63.83 22.95
CA ARG A 200 -18.00 65.19 22.86
C ARG A 200 -17.12 66.19 23.60
N CYS A 201 -16.87 65.96 24.89
CA CYS A 201 -16.05 66.79 25.77
C CYS A 201 -14.57 66.89 25.34
N GLY A 202 -14.09 65.97 24.51
CA GLY A 202 -12.75 66.00 23.91
C GLY A 202 -12.66 66.70 22.55
N GLY A 203 -13.76 67.23 22.03
CA GLY A 203 -13.82 67.85 20.69
C GLY A 203 -13.63 66.87 19.52
N VAL A 204 -13.60 65.56 19.78
CA VAL A 204 -13.24 64.53 18.80
C VAL A 204 -14.33 64.35 17.75
N LEU A 205 -15.60 64.36 18.16
CA LEU A 205 -16.72 64.28 17.21
C LEU A 205 -16.82 65.52 16.32
N GLU A 206 -16.43 66.69 16.83
CA GLU A 206 -16.44 67.94 16.07
C GLU A 206 -15.31 67.96 15.04
N ALA A 207 -14.10 67.53 15.41
CA ALA A 207 -13.01 67.31 14.46
C ALA A 207 -13.43 66.35 13.33
N ILE A 208 -14.06 65.21 13.68
CA ILE A 208 -14.60 64.27 12.69
C ILE A 208 -15.69 64.91 11.82
N ARG A 209 -16.58 65.72 12.40
CA ARG A 209 -17.64 66.45 11.66
C ARG A 209 -17.05 67.34 10.58
N ILE A 210 -16.02 68.11 10.90
CA ILE A 210 -15.34 69.00 9.93
C ILE A 210 -14.52 68.21 8.90
N SER A 211 -13.71 67.24 9.30
CA SER A 211 -12.97 66.44 8.31
C SER A 211 -13.90 65.64 7.38
N CYS A 212 -15.09 65.24 7.83
CA CYS A 212 -16.13 64.65 6.96
C CYS A 212 -16.86 65.67 6.06
N ALA A 213 -16.94 66.94 6.45
CA ALA A 213 -17.44 68.04 5.61
C ALA A 213 -16.41 68.50 4.56
N GLY A 214 -15.11 68.29 4.83
CA GLY A 214 -14.02 68.40 3.88
C GLY A 214 -13.79 67.11 3.07
N TYR A 215 -12.52 66.81 2.81
CA TYR A 215 -12.06 65.65 2.05
C TYR A 215 -11.19 64.76 2.96
N PRO A 216 -11.80 63.85 3.74
CA PRO A 216 -11.10 63.12 4.81
C PRO A 216 -10.15 62.02 4.29
N THR A 217 -10.12 61.76 2.98
CA THR A 217 -9.18 60.83 2.38
C THR A 217 -8.44 61.51 1.24
N LYS A 218 -7.12 61.59 1.40
CA LYS A 218 -6.18 62.28 0.51
C LYS A 218 -5.12 61.27 0.09
N ARG A 219 -4.78 61.20 -1.19
CA ARG A 219 -3.76 60.29 -1.75
C ARG A 219 -2.98 60.99 -2.85
N THR A 220 -1.67 60.78 -2.93
CA THR A 220 -0.89 61.21 -4.10
C THR A 220 -1.29 60.38 -5.33
N PHE A 221 -0.98 60.88 -6.53
CA PHE A 221 -1.47 60.26 -7.77
C PHE A 221 -0.87 58.85 -7.99
N ASP A 222 0.41 58.66 -7.67
CA ASP A 222 1.12 57.38 -7.68
C ASP A 222 0.43 56.31 -6.79
N GLU A 223 0.18 56.62 -5.51
CA GLU A 223 -0.52 55.74 -4.57
C GLU A 223 -1.95 55.40 -5.03
N PHE A 224 -2.59 56.33 -5.74
CA PHE A 224 -3.94 56.15 -6.26
C PHE A 224 -3.95 55.24 -7.50
N ILE A 225 -2.99 55.44 -8.43
CA ILE A 225 -2.88 54.67 -9.68
C ILE A 225 -2.39 53.23 -9.42
N ASP A 226 -1.37 53.02 -8.57
CA ASP A 226 -0.94 51.65 -8.20
C ASP A 226 -2.10 50.85 -7.59
N ARG A 227 -2.85 51.49 -6.69
CA ARG A 227 -4.00 50.84 -6.05
C ARG A 227 -5.15 50.62 -7.01
N PHE A 228 -5.56 51.62 -7.80
CA PHE A 228 -6.84 51.62 -8.51
C PHE A 228 -6.75 51.53 -10.04
N GLY A 229 -5.57 51.54 -10.65
CA GLY A 229 -5.39 51.37 -12.10
C GLY A 229 -6.01 50.09 -12.67
N VAL A 230 -6.15 49.04 -11.85
CA VAL A 230 -6.90 47.81 -12.20
C VAL A 230 -8.40 48.04 -12.48
N LEU A 231 -8.97 49.18 -12.11
CA LEU A 231 -10.33 49.62 -12.46
C LEU A 231 -10.41 50.26 -13.86
N ALA A 232 -9.30 50.79 -14.36
CA ALA A 232 -9.19 51.42 -15.68
C ALA A 232 -7.85 51.03 -16.37
N PRO A 233 -7.62 49.74 -16.66
CA PRO A 233 -6.35 49.26 -17.21
C PRO A 233 -6.02 49.83 -18.60
N GLU A 234 -7.02 50.39 -19.29
CA GLU A 234 -6.88 51.13 -20.56
C GLU A 234 -6.14 52.47 -20.42
N LEU A 235 -5.96 52.96 -19.18
CA LEU A 235 -5.48 54.32 -18.86
C LEU A 235 -4.25 54.32 -17.94
N VAL A 236 -3.58 53.16 -17.77
CA VAL A 236 -2.37 53.06 -16.95
C VAL A 236 -1.12 53.52 -17.72
N ASP A 237 -1.14 53.47 -19.05
CA ASP A 237 -0.05 53.90 -19.94
C ASP A 237 -0.09 55.40 -20.30
N SER A 238 -1.01 56.20 -19.75
CA SER A 238 -1.09 57.64 -20.02
C SER A 238 -0.05 58.44 -19.23
N SER A 239 0.78 59.21 -19.92
CA SER A 239 1.91 59.98 -19.34
C SER A 239 1.54 61.14 -18.39
N ASP A 240 0.27 61.30 -18.04
CA ASP A 240 -0.20 62.27 -17.04
C ASP A 240 -1.01 61.55 -15.95
N GLU A 241 -0.44 61.52 -14.74
CA GLU A 241 -1.05 60.92 -13.57
C GLU A 241 -2.34 61.64 -13.14
N LYS A 242 -2.47 62.95 -13.43
CA LYS A 242 -3.62 63.75 -13.01
C LYS A 242 -4.88 63.38 -13.78
N THR A 243 -4.80 63.27 -15.11
CA THR A 243 -5.91 62.79 -15.95
C THR A 243 -6.21 61.30 -15.72
N ALA A 244 -5.20 60.45 -15.49
CA ALA A 244 -5.43 59.05 -15.10
C ALA A 244 -6.25 58.94 -13.80
N CYS A 245 -5.90 59.71 -12.76
CA CYS A 245 -6.65 59.74 -11.50
C CYS A 245 -8.08 60.24 -11.67
N ALA A 246 -8.29 61.32 -12.45
CA ALA A 246 -9.62 61.84 -12.75
C ALA A 246 -10.48 60.80 -13.48
N ALA A 247 -9.95 60.21 -14.57
CA ALA A 247 -10.68 59.24 -15.38
C ALA A 247 -11.02 57.94 -14.64
N ILE A 248 -10.20 57.50 -13.67
CA ILE A 248 -10.57 56.41 -12.74
C ILE A 248 -11.80 56.80 -11.89
N CYS A 249 -11.84 58.03 -11.37
CA CYS A 249 -12.97 58.52 -10.57
C CYS A 249 -14.26 58.67 -11.39
N ASP A 250 -14.15 59.24 -12.59
CA ASP A 250 -15.25 59.38 -13.56
C ASP A 250 -15.79 58.02 -14.02
N LYS A 251 -14.91 57.08 -14.41
CA LYS A 251 -15.30 55.71 -14.83
C LYS A 251 -15.99 54.92 -13.73
N MET A 252 -15.72 55.24 -12.46
CA MET A 252 -16.40 54.66 -11.29
C MET A 252 -17.63 55.46 -10.84
N GLY A 253 -17.93 56.61 -11.46
CA GLY A 253 -19.12 57.43 -11.19
C GLY A 253 -19.09 58.22 -9.88
N LEU A 254 -17.90 58.48 -9.32
CA LEU A 254 -17.77 59.23 -8.07
C LEU A 254 -18.26 60.69 -8.25
N LYS A 255 -18.87 61.25 -7.20
CA LYS A 255 -19.40 62.63 -7.23
C LYS A 255 -18.76 63.49 -6.15
N GLY A 256 -18.34 64.70 -6.50
CA GLY A 256 -17.79 65.68 -5.55
C GLY A 256 -16.45 65.28 -4.91
N TYR A 257 -15.65 64.48 -5.62
CA TYR A 257 -14.20 64.40 -5.39
C TYR A 257 -13.52 65.67 -5.96
N GLN A 258 -12.26 65.90 -5.62
CA GLN A 258 -11.43 66.95 -6.20
C GLN A 258 -10.05 66.41 -6.59
N ILE A 259 -9.41 67.03 -7.58
CA ILE A 259 -8.08 66.68 -8.07
C ILE A 259 -7.17 67.90 -7.97
N GLY A 260 -6.34 67.93 -6.92
CA GLY A 260 -5.44 69.04 -6.63
C GLY A 260 -4.22 69.10 -7.55
N LYS A 261 -3.14 69.74 -7.10
CA LYS A 261 -1.85 69.76 -7.82
C LYS A 261 -1.05 68.48 -7.63
N THR A 262 -1.17 67.84 -6.46
CA THR A 262 -0.34 66.71 -6.03
C THR A 262 -1.13 65.50 -5.56
N LYS A 263 -2.44 65.66 -5.30
CA LYS A 263 -3.28 64.66 -4.63
C LYS A 263 -4.71 64.57 -5.19
N VAL A 264 -5.28 63.37 -5.11
CA VAL A 264 -6.71 63.08 -5.17
C VAL A 264 -7.33 63.33 -3.79
N PHE A 265 -8.42 64.10 -3.75
CA PHE A 265 -9.18 64.43 -2.56
C PHE A 265 -10.57 63.79 -2.64
N LEU A 266 -10.84 62.83 -1.76
CA LEU A 266 -12.06 62.02 -1.75
C LEU A 266 -12.94 62.34 -0.53
N ARG A 267 -14.27 62.25 -0.74
CA ARG A 267 -15.27 62.36 0.32
C ARG A 267 -15.35 61.07 1.15
N ALA A 268 -15.93 61.18 2.34
CA ALA A 268 -16.15 60.05 3.24
C ALA A 268 -16.86 58.89 2.52
N GLY A 269 -16.28 57.69 2.60
CA GLY A 269 -16.82 56.46 1.99
C GLY A 269 -16.35 56.15 0.56
N GLN A 270 -15.94 57.13 -0.24
CA GLN A 270 -15.59 56.91 -1.67
C GLN A 270 -14.40 55.95 -1.85
N MET A 271 -13.39 56.04 -0.98
CA MET A 271 -12.27 55.08 -0.93
C MET A 271 -12.74 53.63 -0.70
N ALA A 272 -13.79 53.43 0.11
CA ALA A 272 -14.35 52.10 0.35
C ALA A 272 -15.22 51.60 -0.82
N GLU A 273 -15.83 52.49 -1.59
CA GLU A 273 -16.51 52.15 -2.84
C GLU A 273 -15.51 51.72 -3.93
N LEU A 274 -14.41 52.46 -4.11
CA LEU A 274 -13.31 52.08 -4.99
C LEU A 274 -12.69 50.73 -4.60
N ASP A 275 -12.41 50.50 -3.30
CA ASP A 275 -11.92 49.21 -2.81
C ASP A 275 -12.93 48.06 -3.04
N ALA A 276 -14.24 48.32 -2.94
CA ALA A 276 -15.27 47.33 -3.23
C ALA A 276 -15.32 46.95 -4.71
N ARG A 277 -15.23 47.93 -5.62
CA ARG A 277 -15.09 47.69 -7.08
C ARG A 277 -13.81 46.94 -7.41
N ARG A 278 -12.70 47.30 -6.76
CA ARG A 278 -11.40 46.65 -6.92
C ARG A 278 -11.46 45.18 -6.50
N ALA A 279 -12.12 44.88 -5.39
CA ALA A 279 -12.35 43.52 -4.92
C ALA A 279 -13.23 42.71 -5.89
N GLU A 280 -14.25 43.32 -6.52
CA GLU A 280 -15.09 42.69 -7.54
C GLU A 280 -14.30 42.30 -8.80
N VAL A 281 -13.50 43.22 -9.35
CA VAL A 281 -12.65 42.97 -10.53
C VAL A 281 -11.63 41.86 -10.24
N LEU A 282 -10.91 41.95 -9.11
CA LEU A 282 -9.93 40.94 -8.71
C LEU A 282 -10.57 39.57 -8.46
N ALA A 283 -11.77 39.51 -7.85
CA ALA A 283 -12.51 38.26 -7.66
C ALA A 283 -12.89 37.62 -9.01
N ASN A 284 -13.24 38.41 -10.03
CA ASN A 284 -13.53 37.91 -11.37
C ASN A 284 -12.28 37.38 -12.09
N ALA A 285 -11.14 38.06 -11.99
CA ALA A 285 -9.86 37.55 -12.50
C ALA A 285 -9.46 36.22 -11.82
N VAL A 286 -9.57 36.14 -10.49
CA VAL A 286 -9.29 34.93 -9.71
C VAL A 286 -10.23 33.78 -10.11
N ARG A 287 -11.53 34.03 -10.33
CA ARG A 287 -12.49 33.02 -10.83
C ARG A 287 -12.06 32.45 -12.18
N LEU A 288 -11.58 33.28 -13.11
CA LEU A 288 -11.11 32.85 -14.43
C LEU A 288 -9.84 31.97 -14.34
N ILE A 289 -8.86 32.39 -13.53
CA ILE A 289 -7.63 31.64 -13.27
C ILE A 289 -7.95 30.29 -12.62
N GLN A 290 -8.78 30.28 -11.57
CA GLN A 290 -9.22 29.04 -10.90
C GLN A 290 -9.96 28.10 -11.86
N ARG A 291 -10.84 28.62 -12.74
CA ARG A 291 -11.53 27.82 -13.77
C ARG A 291 -10.53 27.15 -14.71
N ARG A 292 -9.51 27.88 -15.19
CA ARG A 292 -8.49 27.35 -16.11
C ARG A 292 -7.60 26.31 -15.42
N ILE A 293 -7.15 26.55 -14.19
CA ILE A 293 -6.33 25.61 -13.41
C ILE A 293 -7.11 24.33 -13.10
N ARG A 294 -8.34 24.43 -12.59
CA ARG A 294 -9.19 23.25 -12.32
C ARG A 294 -9.41 22.41 -13.59
N THR A 295 -9.68 23.07 -14.72
CA THR A 295 -9.82 22.39 -16.03
C THR A 295 -8.53 21.67 -16.44
N HIS A 296 -7.36 22.27 -16.23
CA HIS A 296 -6.07 21.67 -16.53
C HIS A 296 -5.79 20.43 -15.65
N LEU A 297 -5.98 20.54 -14.33
CA LEU A 297 -5.76 19.44 -13.38
C LEU A 297 -6.67 18.24 -13.68
N MET A 298 -7.98 18.46 -13.81
CA MET A 298 -8.95 17.41 -14.15
C MET A 298 -8.64 16.76 -15.51
N ARG A 299 -8.18 17.53 -16.51
CA ARG A 299 -7.75 16.99 -17.81
C ARG A 299 -6.48 16.15 -17.70
N LYS A 300 -5.50 16.55 -16.88
CA LYS A 300 -4.26 15.80 -16.61
C LYS A 300 -4.58 14.45 -15.95
N GLU A 301 -5.43 14.46 -14.92
CA GLU A 301 -5.88 13.26 -14.20
C GLU A 301 -6.68 12.32 -15.11
N PHE A 302 -7.67 12.84 -15.85
CA PHE A 302 -8.47 12.06 -16.80
C PHE A 302 -7.59 11.40 -17.90
N VAL A 303 -6.61 12.12 -18.45
CA VAL A 303 -5.69 11.55 -19.45
C VAL A 303 -4.80 10.45 -18.83
N SER A 304 -4.38 10.60 -17.57
CA SER A 304 -3.64 9.56 -16.84
C SER A 304 -4.50 8.30 -16.62
N LEU A 305 -5.70 8.47 -16.07
CA LEU A 305 -6.66 7.39 -15.82
C LEU A 305 -7.06 6.66 -17.11
N LYS A 306 -7.26 7.40 -18.22
CA LYS A 306 -7.53 6.82 -19.54
C LYS A 306 -6.36 5.96 -20.04
N LYS A 307 -5.10 6.40 -19.87
CA LYS A 307 -3.90 5.61 -20.23
C LYS A 307 -3.82 4.31 -19.41
N ALA A 308 -3.96 4.39 -18.09
CA ALA A 308 -3.94 3.22 -17.20
C ALA A 308 -5.08 2.23 -17.52
N SER A 309 -6.27 2.74 -17.81
CA SER A 309 -7.43 1.93 -18.24
C SER A 309 -7.15 1.19 -19.55
N ILE A 310 -6.58 1.86 -20.55
CA ILE A 310 -6.24 1.25 -21.86
C ILE A 310 -5.15 0.18 -21.69
N GLN A 311 -4.12 0.42 -20.87
CA GLN A 311 -3.09 -0.57 -20.56
C GLN A 311 -3.67 -1.81 -19.88
N THR A 312 -4.54 -1.61 -18.88
CA THR A 312 -5.24 -2.68 -18.16
C THR A 312 -6.11 -3.51 -19.11
N GLN A 313 -6.90 -2.85 -19.97
CA GLN A 313 -7.71 -3.53 -20.99
C GLN A 313 -6.85 -4.29 -22.01
N LYS A 314 -5.70 -3.74 -22.45
CA LYS A 314 -4.76 -4.43 -23.35
C LYS A 314 -4.23 -5.71 -22.72
N PHE A 315 -3.84 -5.66 -21.45
CA PHE A 315 -3.39 -6.84 -20.69
C PHE A 315 -4.49 -7.89 -20.59
N TRP A 316 -5.72 -7.51 -20.21
CA TRP A 316 -6.84 -8.45 -20.09
C TRP A 316 -7.25 -9.08 -21.43
N ARG A 317 -7.29 -8.31 -22.52
CA ARG A 317 -7.52 -8.86 -23.89
C ARG A 317 -6.44 -9.90 -24.25
N ALA A 318 -5.16 -9.61 -23.96
CA ALA A 318 -4.06 -10.56 -24.20
C ALA A 318 -4.05 -11.76 -23.22
N ARG A 319 -4.57 -11.62 -22.00
CA ARG A 319 -4.74 -12.72 -21.03
C ARG A 319 -5.85 -13.66 -21.47
N LEU A 320 -6.97 -13.12 -21.95
CA LEU A 320 -8.11 -13.88 -22.47
C LEU A 320 -7.74 -14.65 -23.75
N ALA A 321 -7.13 -13.98 -24.73
CA ALA A 321 -6.69 -14.62 -25.98
C ALA A 321 -5.72 -15.79 -25.71
N ARG A 322 -4.75 -15.61 -24.80
CA ARG A 322 -3.84 -16.69 -24.39
C ARG A 322 -4.56 -17.86 -23.71
N LYS A 323 -5.54 -17.60 -22.83
CA LYS A 323 -6.34 -18.66 -22.19
C LYS A 323 -7.19 -19.45 -23.20
N LEU A 324 -7.77 -18.77 -24.19
CA LEU A 324 -8.53 -19.40 -25.27
C LEU A 324 -7.63 -20.27 -26.16
N PHE A 325 -6.48 -19.74 -26.61
CA PHE A 325 -5.51 -20.51 -27.39
C PHE A 325 -4.95 -21.72 -26.63
N GLU A 326 -4.64 -21.55 -25.34
CA GLU A 326 -4.17 -22.66 -24.49
C GLU A 326 -5.24 -23.76 -24.35
N HIS A 327 -6.52 -23.40 -24.22
CA HIS A 327 -7.63 -24.35 -24.25
C HIS A 327 -7.73 -25.08 -25.61
N MET A 328 -7.70 -24.35 -26.72
CA MET A 328 -7.70 -24.94 -28.07
C MET A 328 -6.52 -25.91 -28.26
N ARG A 329 -5.33 -25.55 -27.78
CA ARG A 329 -4.13 -26.41 -27.83
C ARG A 329 -4.29 -27.67 -26.97
N ARG A 330 -4.87 -27.58 -25.76
CA ARG A 330 -5.20 -28.76 -24.93
C ARG A 330 -6.18 -29.69 -25.65
N VAL A 331 -7.25 -29.14 -26.25
CA VAL A 331 -8.26 -29.93 -26.98
C VAL A 331 -7.65 -30.59 -28.22
N ALA A 332 -6.85 -29.87 -29.01
CA ALA A 332 -6.16 -30.43 -30.17
C ALA A 332 -5.18 -31.56 -29.80
N ALA A 333 -4.42 -31.40 -28.70
CA ALA A 333 -3.54 -32.44 -28.18
C ALA A 333 -4.32 -33.67 -27.69
N ALA A 334 -5.42 -33.48 -26.96
CA ALA A 334 -6.28 -34.56 -26.50
C ALA A 334 -6.91 -35.34 -27.67
N ILE A 335 -7.42 -34.65 -28.70
CA ILE A 335 -7.96 -35.27 -29.92
C ILE A 335 -6.86 -36.06 -30.65
N THR A 336 -5.64 -35.52 -30.74
CA THR A 336 -4.50 -36.18 -31.37
C THR A 336 -4.12 -37.47 -30.64
N ILE A 337 -4.00 -37.43 -29.31
CA ILE A 337 -3.74 -38.63 -28.49
C ILE A 337 -4.87 -39.65 -28.67
N GLN A 338 -6.13 -39.24 -28.52
CA GLN A 338 -7.30 -40.12 -28.70
C GLN A 338 -7.33 -40.76 -30.10
N LYS A 339 -6.99 -40.02 -31.16
CA LYS A 339 -6.86 -40.53 -32.53
C LYS A 339 -5.80 -41.64 -32.59
N HIS A 340 -4.58 -41.39 -32.12
CA HIS A 340 -3.50 -42.39 -32.18
C HIS A 340 -3.82 -43.62 -31.32
N THR A 341 -4.37 -43.47 -30.11
CA THR A 341 -4.77 -44.59 -29.25
C THR A 341 -5.88 -45.43 -29.90
N ARG A 342 -6.89 -44.80 -30.50
CA ARG A 342 -7.96 -45.51 -31.23
C ARG A 342 -7.41 -46.27 -32.44
N THR A 343 -6.58 -45.63 -33.27
CA THR A 343 -5.94 -46.27 -34.44
C THR A 343 -5.06 -47.45 -34.02
N HIS A 344 -4.21 -47.31 -32.99
CA HIS A 344 -3.37 -48.40 -32.51
C HIS A 344 -4.19 -49.56 -31.95
N SER A 345 -5.27 -49.28 -31.21
CA SER A 345 -6.16 -50.30 -30.65
C SER A 345 -6.87 -51.09 -31.75
N ALA A 346 -7.40 -50.41 -32.77
CA ALA A 346 -8.03 -51.04 -33.93
C ALA A 346 -7.03 -51.86 -34.76
N TRP A 347 -5.81 -51.34 -34.99
CA TRP A 347 -4.75 -52.07 -35.69
C TRP A 347 -4.32 -53.33 -34.93
N LYS A 348 -4.17 -53.25 -33.60
CA LYS A 348 -3.84 -54.41 -32.75
C LYS A 348 -4.94 -55.48 -32.79
N ALA A 349 -6.21 -55.09 -32.76
CA ALA A 349 -7.34 -56.01 -32.89
C ALA A 349 -7.38 -56.68 -34.28
N TYR A 350 -7.23 -55.90 -35.36
CA TYR A 350 -7.12 -56.43 -36.72
C TYR A 350 -5.95 -57.42 -36.87
N LEU A 351 -4.76 -57.05 -36.36
CA LEU A 351 -3.57 -57.89 -36.44
C LEU A 351 -3.75 -59.22 -35.68
N GLN A 352 -4.48 -59.22 -34.57
CA GLN A 352 -4.81 -60.45 -33.84
C GLN A 352 -5.75 -61.37 -34.65
N ILE A 353 -6.77 -60.80 -35.29
CA ILE A 353 -7.68 -61.55 -36.18
C ILE A 353 -6.93 -62.10 -37.40
N TYR A 354 -6.05 -61.29 -38.01
CA TYR A 354 -5.22 -61.66 -39.15
C TYR A 354 -4.25 -62.80 -38.81
N ARG A 355 -3.52 -62.70 -37.69
CA ARG A 355 -2.63 -63.77 -37.20
C ARG A 355 -3.40 -65.06 -36.92
N SER A 356 -4.55 -64.96 -36.24
CA SER A 356 -5.42 -66.12 -35.96
C SER A 356 -5.91 -66.77 -37.26
N SER A 357 -6.31 -65.97 -38.24
CA SER A 357 -6.75 -66.43 -39.56
C SER A 357 -5.63 -67.15 -40.31
N ILE A 358 -4.41 -66.64 -40.29
CA ILE A 358 -3.23 -67.32 -40.86
C ILE A 358 -2.98 -68.66 -40.16
N THR A 359 -3.00 -68.70 -38.82
CA THR A 359 -2.80 -69.94 -38.05
C THR A 359 -3.85 -71.01 -38.37
N ILE A 360 -5.11 -70.60 -38.55
CA ILE A 360 -6.19 -71.50 -38.99
C ILE A 360 -5.95 -71.97 -40.44
N GLN A 361 -5.58 -71.06 -41.36
CA GLN A 361 -5.33 -71.40 -42.76
C GLN A 361 -4.11 -72.32 -42.94
N THR A 362 -3.01 -72.12 -42.21
CA THR A 362 -1.86 -73.03 -42.26
C THR A 362 -2.20 -74.39 -41.66
N GLY A 363 -2.96 -74.43 -40.56
CA GLY A 363 -3.53 -75.66 -39.99
C GLY A 363 -4.41 -76.42 -41.00
N LEU A 364 -5.34 -75.74 -41.67
CA LEU A 364 -6.21 -76.31 -42.70
C LEU A 364 -5.43 -76.84 -43.91
N ARG A 365 -4.49 -76.05 -44.45
CA ARG A 365 -3.61 -76.48 -45.56
C ARG A 365 -2.78 -77.71 -45.19
N ALA A 366 -2.22 -77.75 -43.97
CA ALA A 366 -1.48 -78.90 -43.47
C ALA A 366 -2.39 -80.14 -43.25
N MET A 367 -3.65 -79.96 -42.82
CA MET A 367 -4.62 -81.05 -42.74
C MET A 367 -5.03 -81.59 -44.12
N ALA A 368 -5.24 -80.72 -45.10
CA ALA A 368 -5.53 -81.12 -46.48
C ALA A 368 -4.36 -81.94 -47.07
N ALA A 369 -3.12 -81.45 -46.94
CA ALA A 369 -1.92 -82.19 -47.36
C ALA A 369 -1.76 -83.53 -46.64
N ARG A 370 -2.06 -83.61 -45.33
CA ARG A 370 -2.04 -84.88 -44.57
C ARG A 370 -3.16 -85.84 -45.00
N LYS A 371 -4.35 -85.35 -45.38
CA LYS A 371 -5.45 -86.17 -45.91
C LYS A 371 -5.10 -86.75 -47.28
N GLU A 372 -4.55 -85.92 -48.17
CA GLU A 372 -4.07 -86.34 -49.49
C GLU A 372 -2.94 -87.38 -49.38
N HIS A 373 -1.94 -87.13 -48.52
CA HIS A 373 -0.87 -88.11 -48.27
C HIS A 373 -1.41 -89.43 -47.69
N ARG A 374 -2.41 -89.39 -46.80
CA ARG A 374 -3.07 -90.60 -46.28
C ARG A 374 -3.76 -91.38 -47.41
N PHE A 375 -4.56 -90.71 -48.24
CA PHE A 375 -5.23 -91.32 -49.38
C PHE A 375 -4.23 -91.96 -50.38
N ARG A 376 -3.11 -91.29 -50.65
CA ARG A 376 -2.00 -91.86 -51.45
C ARG A 376 -1.38 -93.09 -50.80
N ARG A 377 -1.21 -93.13 -49.47
CA ARG A 377 -0.72 -94.31 -48.74
C ARG A 377 -1.71 -95.47 -48.79
N GLU A 378 -3.01 -95.21 -48.59
CA GLU A 378 -4.09 -96.21 -48.67
C GLU A 378 -4.22 -96.78 -50.09
N THR A 379 -4.13 -95.92 -51.10
CA THR A 379 -4.08 -96.32 -52.52
C THR A 379 -2.84 -97.18 -52.81
N LYS A 380 -1.64 -96.77 -52.37
CA LYS A 380 -0.40 -97.54 -52.55
C LYS A 380 -0.46 -98.91 -51.85
N ALA A 381 -1.01 -98.98 -50.64
CA ALA A 381 -1.24 -100.25 -49.94
C ALA A 381 -2.21 -101.15 -50.71
N THR A 382 -3.31 -100.60 -51.21
CA THR A 382 -4.30 -101.31 -52.04
C THR A 382 -3.67 -101.86 -53.32
N ILE A 383 -2.85 -101.08 -54.02
CA ILE A 383 -2.10 -101.53 -55.21
C ILE A 383 -1.15 -102.68 -54.86
N ILE A 384 -0.44 -102.62 -53.73
CA ILE A 384 0.46 -103.71 -53.27
C ILE A 384 -0.32 -105.00 -52.99
N ILE A 385 -1.48 -104.91 -52.32
CA ILE A 385 -2.36 -106.05 -52.05
C ILE A 385 -2.89 -106.66 -53.36
N GLN A 386 -3.44 -105.84 -54.26
CA GLN A 386 -3.92 -106.29 -55.58
C GLN A 386 -2.80 -106.95 -56.40
N THR A 387 -1.59 -106.39 -56.36
CA THR A 387 -0.43 -106.91 -57.11
C THR A 387 0.02 -108.27 -56.54
N ARG A 388 0.13 -108.41 -55.22
CA ARG A 388 0.42 -109.71 -54.58
C ARG A 388 -0.67 -110.75 -54.86
N TRP A 389 -1.94 -110.37 -54.88
CA TRP A 389 -3.03 -111.28 -55.23
C TRP A 389 -2.98 -111.72 -56.70
N ARG A 390 -2.73 -110.79 -57.64
CA ARG A 390 -2.53 -111.11 -59.07
C ARG A 390 -1.33 -112.05 -59.26
N GLN A 391 -0.21 -111.79 -58.59
CA GLN A 391 0.98 -112.65 -58.57
C GLN A 391 0.65 -114.05 -58.02
N HIS A 392 -0.10 -114.14 -56.91
CA HIS A 392 -0.51 -115.42 -56.33
C HIS A 392 -1.43 -116.21 -57.28
N LYS A 393 -2.41 -115.56 -57.92
CA LYS A 393 -3.29 -116.19 -58.93
C LYS A 393 -2.47 -116.78 -60.09
N ALA A 394 -1.50 -116.03 -60.61
CA ALA A 394 -0.61 -116.51 -61.67
C ALA A 394 0.28 -117.68 -61.20
N TYR A 395 0.84 -117.61 -59.98
CA TYR A 395 1.61 -118.69 -59.38
C TYR A 395 0.81 -119.98 -59.19
N VAL A 396 -0.45 -119.88 -58.73
CA VAL A 396 -1.35 -121.03 -58.57
C VAL A 396 -1.66 -121.66 -59.93
N ALA A 397 -1.96 -120.86 -60.96
CA ALA A 397 -2.19 -121.34 -62.32
C ALA A 397 -0.95 -122.07 -62.89
N TYR A 398 0.25 -121.47 -62.77
CA TYR A 398 1.51 -122.11 -63.14
C TYR A 398 1.75 -123.42 -62.39
N LYS A 399 1.51 -123.47 -61.07
CA LYS A 399 1.70 -124.67 -60.25
C LYS A 399 0.74 -125.80 -60.66
N LEU A 400 -0.50 -125.47 -61.01
CA LEU A 400 -1.48 -126.42 -61.56
C LEU A 400 -1.05 -126.94 -62.94
N GLN A 401 -0.65 -126.05 -63.86
CA GLN A 401 -0.18 -126.42 -65.19
C GLN A 401 1.08 -127.30 -65.13
N LYS A 402 2.05 -126.96 -64.26
CA LYS A 402 3.24 -127.78 -63.99
C LYS A 402 2.88 -129.17 -63.47
N ARG A 403 1.90 -129.28 -62.56
CA ARG A 403 1.40 -130.58 -62.06
C ARG A 403 0.74 -131.40 -63.19
N ALA A 404 -0.07 -130.77 -64.03
CA ALA A 404 -0.70 -131.43 -65.18
C ALA A 404 0.35 -131.93 -66.20
N SER A 405 1.33 -131.09 -66.56
CA SER A 405 2.44 -131.48 -67.44
C SER A 405 3.28 -132.62 -66.87
N LEU A 406 3.57 -132.64 -65.57
CA LEU A 406 4.29 -133.74 -64.93
C LEU A 406 3.47 -135.06 -64.96
N ILE A 407 2.17 -135.01 -64.68
CA ILE A 407 1.29 -136.19 -64.77
C ILE A 407 1.25 -136.72 -66.21
N LEU A 408 1.16 -135.83 -67.20
CA LEU A 408 1.17 -136.20 -68.62
C LEU A 408 2.53 -136.79 -69.05
N GLN A 409 3.65 -136.21 -68.61
CA GLN A 409 5.01 -136.72 -68.88
C GLN A 409 5.24 -138.10 -68.24
N CYS A 410 4.82 -138.32 -67.00
CA CYS A 410 4.88 -139.63 -66.34
C CYS A 410 4.01 -140.66 -67.07
N SER A 411 2.79 -140.28 -67.48
CA SER A 411 1.89 -141.13 -68.25
C SER A 411 2.45 -141.50 -69.63
N TRP A 412 3.13 -140.55 -70.29
CA TRP A 412 3.80 -140.76 -71.57
C TRP A 412 5.02 -141.68 -71.43
N ARG A 413 5.91 -141.45 -70.45
CA ARG A 413 7.03 -142.35 -70.13
C ARG A 413 6.56 -143.78 -69.86
N GLY A 414 5.50 -143.93 -69.07
CA GLY A 414 4.85 -145.24 -68.86
C GLY A 414 4.21 -145.84 -70.12
N ARG A 415 3.74 -145.03 -71.08
CA ARG A 415 3.25 -145.50 -72.39
C ARG A 415 4.39 -145.98 -73.28
N VAL A 416 5.54 -145.31 -73.28
CA VAL A 416 6.75 -145.70 -74.02
C VAL A 416 7.28 -147.05 -73.51
N ALA A 417 7.51 -147.19 -72.20
CA ALA A 417 7.95 -148.47 -71.62
C ALA A 417 7.00 -149.64 -71.91
N ARG A 418 5.68 -149.40 -71.95
CA ARG A 418 4.65 -150.39 -72.33
C ARG A 418 4.52 -150.63 -73.85
N LYS A 419 5.21 -149.87 -74.69
CA LYS A 419 5.44 -150.18 -76.13
C LYS A 419 6.71 -151.02 -76.28
N GLU A 420 7.76 -150.64 -75.55
CA GLU A 420 9.08 -151.30 -75.54
C GLU A 420 9.01 -152.74 -75.03
N LEU A 421 8.34 -152.96 -73.88
CA LEU A 421 8.02 -154.30 -73.36
C LEU A 421 7.21 -155.17 -74.33
N ARG A 422 6.42 -154.56 -75.23
CA ARG A 422 5.69 -155.29 -76.27
C ARG A 422 6.55 -155.65 -77.48
N LYS A 423 7.60 -154.88 -77.79
CA LYS A 423 8.60 -155.22 -78.81
C LYS A 423 9.42 -156.43 -78.37
N LEU A 424 9.97 -156.39 -77.15
CA LEU A 424 10.71 -157.50 -76.53
C LEU A 424 9.88 -158.79 -76.44
N LYS A 425 8.56 -158.69 -76.21
CA LYS A 425 7.64 -159.85 -76.20
C LYS A 425 7.28 -160.42 -77.58
N MET A 426 7.57 -159.72 -78.68
CA MET A 426 7.48 -160.30 -80.03
C MET A 426 8.80 -160.96 -80.41
N GLU A 427 9.93 -160.30 -80.15
CA GLU A 427 11.28 -160.84 -80.39
C GLU A 427 11.52 -162.17 -79.63
N ALA A 428 10.93 -162.32 -78.44
CA ALA A 428 10.94 -163.58 -77.68
C ALA A 428 10.06 -164.71 -78.26
N ARG A 429 9.11 -164.40 -79.17
CA ARG A 429 8.27 -165.41 -79.85
C ARG A 429 8.92 -165.92 -81.14
N ASP A 430 9.54 -165.03 -81.91
CA ASP A 430 10.18 -165.38 -83.18
C ASP A 430 11.36 -166.35 -82.96
N ASN A 431 12.12 -166.16 -81.87
CA ASN A 431 13.15 -167.09 -81.40
C ASN A 431 12.60 -168.48 -80.99
N GLY A 432 11.31 -168.61 -80.69
CA GLY A 432 10.67 -169.90 -80.40
C GLY A 432 10.40 -170.71 -81.66
N ALA A 433 9.83 -170.08 -82.69
CA ALA A 433 9.54 -170.71 -83.99
C ALA A 433 10.82 -171.23 -84.68
N LEU A 434 11.93 -170.52 -84.50
CA LEU A 434 13.24 -170.90 -85.05
C LEU A 434 13.82 -172.17 -84.42
N LYS A 435 13.38 -172.54 -83.20
CA LYS A 435 13.79 -173.78 -82.54
C LYS A 435 12.99 -174.99 -83.04
N GLU A 436 11.66 -174.89 -83.15
CA GLU A 436 10.81 -175.96 -83.69
C GLU A 436 11.16 -176.35 -85.14
N ALA A 437 11.75 -175.43 -85.91
CA ALA A 437 12.25 -175.70 -87.25
C ALA A 437 13.49 -176.62 -87.27
N LYS A 438 14.35 -176.55 -86.25
CA LYS A 438 15.57 -177.37 -86.14
C LYS A 438 15.22 -178.83 -85.79
N ASP A 439 14.40 -179.02 -84.76
CA ASP A 439 14.04 -180.34 -84.22
C ASP A 439 13.27 -181.21 -85.25
N LYS A 440 12.64 -180.59 -86.26
CA LYS A 440 12.00 -181.26 -87.40
C LYS A 440 12.97 -181.75 -88.49
N LEU A 441 14.18 -181.20 -88.55
CA LEU A 441 15.20 -181.59 -89.53
C LEU A 441 15.97 -182.82 -89.04
N GLU A 442 16.33 -182.85 -87.75
CA GLU A 442 17.12 -183.93 -87.15
C GLU A 442 16.38 -185.28 -87.22
N LYS A 443 15.08 -185.31 -86.91
CA LYS A 443 14.24 -186.52 -87.00
C LYS A 443 14.13 -187.14 -88.40
N ARG A 444 14.41 -186.39 -89.48
CA ARG A 444 14.44 -186.94 -90.85
C ARG A 444 15.73 -187.68 -91.20
N VAL A 445 16.80 -187.46 -90.44
CA VAL A 445 18.09 -188.16 -90.64
C VAL A 445 18.08 -189.54 -89.97
N GLU A 446 17.42 -189.64 -88.81
CA GLU A 446 17.24 -190.87 -88.04
C GLU A 446 16.38 -191.92 -88.78
N GLU A 447 15.25 -191.51 -89.39
CA GLU A 447 14.37 -192.44 -90.13
C GLU A 447 15.07 -193.09 -91.34
N LEU A 448 15.94 -192.35 -92.03
CA LEU A 448 16.64 -192.82 -93.23
C LEU A 448 17.82 -193.73 -92.91
N THR A 449 18.45 -193.58 -91.75
CA THR A 449 19.54 -194.48 -91.31
C THR A 449 19.00 -195.80 -90.79
N TRP A 450 17.87 -195.81 -90.07
CA TRP A 450 17.27 -197.03 -89.51
C TRP A 450 16.93 -198.10 -90.56
N ARG A 451 16.46 -197.70 -91.75
CA ARG A 451 16.08 -198.64 -92.83
C ARG A 451 17.25 -199.42 -93.43
N LEU A 452 18.50 -198.99 -93.24
CA LEU A 452 19.69 -199.60 -93.86
C LEU A 452 20.28 -200.78 -93.06
N ASP A 453 19.96 -200.90 -91.77
CA ASP A 453 20.51 -201.96 -90.91
C ASP A 453 19.58 -203.18 -90.76
N VAL A 454 18.26 -202.99 -90.83
CA VAL A 454 17.27 -204.08 -90.72
C VAL A 454 17.50 -205.17 -91.78
N GLU A 455 17.90 -204.79 -93.00
CA GLU A 455 18.13 -205.72 -94.11
C GLU A 455 19.44 -206.55 -93.96
N LYS A 456 20.35 -206.15 -93.07
CA LYS A 456 21.58 -206.92 -92.78
C LYS A 456 21.35 -208.02 -91.76
N HIS A 457 20.60 -207.73 -90.69
CA HIS A 457 20.57 -208.59 -89.50
C HIS A 457 19.90 -209.95 -89.72
N LEU A 458 18.89 -210.05 -90.60
CA LEU A 458 18.23 -211.33 -90.91
C LEU A 458 19.14 -212.40 -91.53
N ARG A 459 20.37 -212.06 -91.94
CA ARG A 459 21.37 -213.04 -92.42
C ARG A 459 22.18 -213.70 -91.29
N VAL A 460 22.15 -213.18 -90.07
CA VAL A 460 23.06 -213.58 -88.97
C VAL A 460 22.37 -214.49 -87.95
N ASP A 461 21.12 -214.17 -87.59
CA ASP A 461 20.45 -214.79 -86.42
C ASP A 461 20.04 -216.26 -86.61
N LEU A 462 20.24 -216.84 -87.81
CA LEU A 462 20.06 -218.28 -88.07
C LEU A 462 21.28 -219.14 -87.69
N GLU A 463 22.47 -218.58 -87.52
CA GLU A 463 23.69 -219.39 -87.30
C GLU A 463 24.02 -219.65 -85.82
N VAL A 464 23.68 -218.73 -84.91
CA VAL A 464 24.25 -218.68 -83.54
C VAL A 464 23.34 -219.30 -82.46
N ALA A 465 22.06 -219.59 -82.77
CA ALA A 465 21.08 -220.16 -81.84
C ALA A 465 21.33 -221.63 -81.39
N LYS A 466 22.58 -222.13 -81.52
CA LYS A 466 23.09 -223.38 -80.94
C LYS A 466 24.10 -223.18 -79.80
N GLY A 467 24.47 -221.93 -79.49
CA GLY A 467 25.77 -221.64 -78.88
C GLY A 467 25.93 -221.76 -77.35
N GLN A 468 25.09 -221.12 -76.55
CA GLN A 468 25.51 -220.66 -75.21
C GLN A 468 24.56 -221.00 -74.04
N GLU A 469 24.63 -222.26 -73.58
CA GLU A 469 24.14 -222.68 -72.25
C GLU A 469 25.28 -223.12 -71.30
N ILE A 470 26.54 -223.03 -71.74
CA ILE A 470 27.70 -223.62 -71.04
C ILE A 470 28.39 -222.66 -70.04
N THR A 471 28.44 -221.36 -70.29
CA THR A 471 29.28 -220.41 -69.51
C THR A 471 28.69 -219.96 -68.17
N LYS A 472 27.95 -220.84 -67.50
CA LYS A 472 27.56 -220.70 -66.07
C LYS A 472 28.58 -221.32 -65.09
N LEU A 473 29.74 -221.77 -65.60
CA LEU A 473 30.87 -222.30 -64.83
C LEU A 473 32.10 -221.38 -64.93
N GLN A 474 32.03 -220.15 -64.40
CA GLN A 474 33.17 -219.22 -64.45
C GLN A 474 33.39 -218.33 -63.21
N SER A 475 32.41 -218.14 -62.32
CA SER A 475 32.49 -217.12 -61.25
C SER A 475 32.71 -217.73 -59.85
N ALA A 476 33.96 -218.06 -59.53
CA ALA A 476 34.40 -218.44 -58.17
C ALA A 476 35.76 -217.77 -57.83
N LEU A 477 35.70 -216.51 -57.36
CA LEU A 477 36.80 -215.63 -56.91
C LEU A 477 37.87 -215.30 -57.98
N GLN A 478 38.47 -214.09 -58.05
CA GLN A 478 38.59 -212.94 -57.13
C GLN A 478 39.64 -213.06 -56.01
N GLU A 479 40.91 -212.93 -56.42
CA GLU A 479 42.02 -212.42 -55.60
C GLU A 479 42.74 -211.31 -56.41
N MET A 480 43.50 -210.44 -55.72
CA MET A 480 44.41 -209.38 -56.23
C MET A 480 43.81 -208.11 -56.91
N GLN A 481 44.42 -206.90 -56.82
CA GLN A 481 45.19 -206.22 -55.74
C GLN A 481 45.38 -204.70 -56.06
N GLU A 482 46.01 -203.95 -55.14
CA GLU A 482 46.28 -202.49 -55.05
C GLU A 482 47.26 -201.85 -56.08
N LYS A 483 47.23 -200.50 -56.28
CA LYS A 483 48.40 -199.56 -56.48
C LYS A 483 48.10 -198.05 -56.84
N LEU A 484 48.93 -197.09 -56.31
CA LEU A 484 49.35 -195.70 -56.78
C LEU A 484 48.30 -194.55 -56.98
N GLU A 485 48.51 -193.21 -56.96
CA GLU A 485 49.62 -192.17 -56.88
C GLU A 485 50.02 -191.41 -58.19
N GLN A 486 50.50 -190.13 -58.28
CA GLN A 486 50.92 -189.08 -57.28
C GLN A 486 50.60 -187.56 -57.64
N ALA A 487 51.55 -186.58 -57.70
CA ALA A 487 51.30 -185.09 -57.61
C ALA A 487 52.33 -184.11 -58.32
N HIS A 488 52.11 -182.75 -58.36
CA HIS A 488 53.08 -181.56 -58.32
C HIS A 488 52.51 -180.16 -58.79
N ALA A 489 53.25 -179.02 -58.71
CA ALA A 489 52.73 -177.59 -58.83
C ALA A 489 53.74 -176.37 -59.06
N ALA A 490 53.23 -175.10 -59.28
CA ALA A 490 53.70 -173.68 -58.91
C ALA A 490 54.51 -172.64 -59.82
N ILE A 491 54.41 -171.26 -59.57
CA ILE A 491 55.41 -170.07 -59.65
C ILE A 491 55.14 -168.66 -60.44
N ILE A 492 55.47 -167.43 -59.85
CA ILE A 492 55.96 -166.01 -60.35
C ILE A 492 55.17 -164.59 -60.60
N ASN A 493 55.73 -163.42 -60.08
CA ASN A 493 55.83 -161.86 -60.27
C ASN A 493 54.78 -160.84 -60.96
N GLU A 494 54.77 -159.44 -61.09
CA GLU A 494 55.31 -158.06 -60.58
C GLU A 494 54.56 -156.80 -61.32
N LYS A 495 54.73 -155.40 -61.40
CA LYS A 495 55.42 -154.10 -60.90
C LYS A 495 54.76 -152.78 -61.58
N GLU A 496 55.00 -151.40 -61.55
CA GLU A 496 55.67 -150.22 -60.81
C GLU A 496 55.17 -148.73 -61.29
N ALA A 497 55.78 -147.50 -61.00
CA ALA A 497 55.19 -146.09 -61.23
C ALA A 497 56.05 -144.73 -61.45
N ALA A 498 55.41 -143.57 -61.89
CA ALA A 498 55.65 -142.05 -61.70
C ALA A 498 56.49 -141.02 -62.60
N LYS A 499 56.01 -139.73 -62.88
CA LYS A 499 56.75 -138.40 -63.13
C LYS A 499 55.93 -137.06 -63.41
N LEU A 500 56.54 -135.87 -63.72
CA LEU A 500 56.03 -134.42 -63.55
C LEU A 500 56.41 -133.34 -64.65
N ALA A 501 55.77 -132.12 -64.72
CA ALA A 501 55.95 -131.00 -65.73
C ALA A 501 55.58 -129.50 -65.27
N ILE A 502 55.72 -128.41 -66.11
CA ILE A 502 55.97 -126.96 -65.72
C ILE A 502 55.54 -125.75 -66.67
N GLU A 503 55.18 -124.54 -66.11
CA GLU A 503 55.25 -123.04 -66.48
C GLU A 503 54.57 -122.15 -67.62
N GLN A 504 54.33 -120.83 -67.27
CA GLN A 504 54.40 -119.48 -67.99
C GLN A 504 53.25 -118.77 -68.83
N ALA A 505 53.47 -117.52 -69.37
CA ALA A 505 52.46 -116.39 -69.56
C ALA A 505 52.24 -115.68 -70.98
N PRO A 506 52.20 -114.32 -71.22
CA PRO A 506 50.98 -113.45 -71.39
C PRO A 506 50.38 -112.93 -72.79
N PRO A 507 50.48 -111.66 -73.32
CA PRO A 507 49.30 -110.81 -73.74
C PRO A 507 49.23 -110.10 -75.16
N LYS A 508 48.08 -109.45 -75.57
CA LYS A 508 47.85 -108.47 -76.72
C LYS A 508 46.45 -107.74 -76.65
N ILE A 509 46.08 -106.48 -77.01
CA ILE A 509 46.20 -105.40 -78.07
C ILE A 509 45.07 -105.37 -79.17
N VAL A 510 44.39 -104.20 -79.42
CA VAL A 510 43.98 -103.54 -80.74
C VAL A 510 42.73 -102.58 -80.69
N GLU A 511 42.89 -101.36 -81.27
CA GLU A 511 41.94 -100.33 -81.86
C GLU A 511 40.75 -99.63 -81.11
N VAL A 512 40.42 -98.40 -81.56
CA VAL A 512 39.53 -97.36 -80.92
C VAL A 512 38.99 -96.34 -81.96
N PRO A 513 37.68 -95.96 -81.95
CA PRO A 513 37.29 -94.59 -82.39
C PRO A 513 36.02 -93.91 -81.77
N VAL A 514 36.16 -92.62 -81.38
CA VAL A 514 35.26 -91.45 -81.67
C VAL A 514 33.91 -91.19 -80.92
N VAL A 515 33.79 -89.92 -80.46
CA VAL A 515 32.72 -89.17 -79.73
C VAL A 515 32.18 -89.73 -78.41
N ASP A 516 32.51 -89.02 -77.31
CA ASP A 516 31.60 -88.76 -76.19
C ASP A 516 31.72 -87.26 -75.82
N ASN A 517 30.61 -86.52 -75.83
CA ASN A 517 30.62 -85.05 -75.69
C ASN A 517 29.30 -84.51 -75.11
N ALA A 518 28.98 -84.92 -73.88
CA ALA A 518 27.73 -84.55 -73.20
C ALA A 518 27.92 -84.12 -71.72
N LYS A 519 29.08 -83.55 -71.37
CA LYS A 519 29.44 -83.20 -69.97
C LYS A 519 29.81 -81.72 -69.74
N VAL A 520 29.68 -80.87 -70.76
CA VAL A 520 30.00 -79.43 -70.66
C VAL A 520 28.77 -78.58 -70.35
N GLU A 521 27.63 -78.83 -71.02
CA GLU A 521 26.40 -78.02 -70.88
C GLU A 521 25.76 -78.06 -69.48
N LEU A 522 25.91 -79.18 -68.76
CA LEU A 522 25.41 -79.32 -67.39
C LEU A 522 26.24 -78.51 -66.36
N LEU A 523 27.50 -78.21 -66.68
CA LEU A 523 28.39 -77.44 -65.81
C LEU A 523 28.46 -75.96 -66.19
N THR A 524 28.12 -75.57 -67.42
CA THR A 524 27.96 -74.15 -67.78
C THR A 524 26.66 -73.59 -67.20
N SER A 525 25.52 -74.26 -67.41
CA SER A 525 24.21 -73.82 -66.89
C SER A 525 24.18 -73.67 -65.37
N GLN A 526 24.79 -74.60 -64.62
CA GLN A 526 24.90 -74.49 -63.16
C GLN A 526 25.84 -73.35 -62.70
N ASN A 527 26.83 -72.95 -63.50
CA ASN A 527 27.66 -71.79 -63.20
C ASN A 527 26.93 -70.47 -63.52
N GLU A 528 26.11 -70.40 -64.57
CA GLU A 528 25.33 -69.19 -64.90
C GLU A 528 24.23 -68.91 -63.85
N GLU A 529 23.54 -69.94 -63.32
CA GLU A 529 22.64 -69.76 -62.17
C GLU A 529 23.39 -69.29 -60.91
N LEU A 530 24.57 -69.84 -60.62
CA LEU A 530 25.36 -69.44 -59.46
C LEU A 530 25.97 -68.03 -59.61
N GLU A 531 26.44 -67.63 -60.79
CA GLU A 531 26.91 -66.27 -61.04
C GLU A 531 25.79 -65.23 -60.97
N THR A 532 24.59 -65.56 -61.45
CA THR A 532 23.43 -64.66 -61.34
C THR A 532 22.93 -64.56 -59.90
N GLU A 533 22.85 -65.65 -59.13
CA GLU A 533 22.58 -65.56 -57.69
C GLU A 533 23.64 -64.74 -56.95
N LEU A 534 24.94 -65.03 -57.16
CA LEU A 534 26.06 -64.26 -56.59
C LEU A 534 25.99 -62.77 -56.97
N GLY A 535 25.62 -62.43 -58.20
CA GLY A 535 25.40 -61.05 -58.64
C GLY A 535 24.27 -60.36 -57.88
N THR A 536 23.14 -61.04 -57.64
CA THR A 536 22.06 -60.47 -56.82
C THR A 536 22.38 -60.43 -55.32
N PHE A 537 23.30 -61.27 -54.82
CA PHE A 537 23.77 -61.17 -53.43
C PHE A 537 24.81 -60.06 -53.27
N ARG A 538 25.73 -59.89 -54.22
CA ARG A 538 26.76 -58.83 -54.24
C ARG A 538 26.13 -57.43 -54.29
N THR A 539 25.17 -57.22 -55.18
CA THR A 539 24.41 -55.96 -55.25
C THR A 539 23.61 -55.68 -53.98
N LYS A 540 23.00 -56.71 -53.34
CA LYS A 540 22.36 -56.55 -52.03
C LYS A 540 23.35 -56.24 -50.90
N ALA A 541 24.57 -56.77 -50.95
CA ALA A 541 25.63 -56.47 -49.99
C ALA A 541 26.08 -55.01 -50.13
N GLU A 542 26.43 -54.55 -51.33
CA GLU A 542 26.80 -53.15 -51.60
C GLU A 542 25.69 -52.17 -51.22
N ASP A 543 24.43 -52.53 -51.45
CA ASP A 543 23.26 -51.71 -51.12
C ASP A 543 22.91 -51.75 -49.61
N LEU A 544 23.43 -52.72 -48.85
CA LEU A 544 23.42 -52.73 -47.38
C LEU A 544 24.61 -51.95 -46.80
N GLU A 545 25.80 -52.09 -47.37
CA GLU A 545 27.00 -51.33 -46.99
C GLU A 545 26.78 -49.82 -47.16
N LYS A 546 26.18 -49.38 -48.28
CA LYS A 546 25.77 -47.98 -48.49
C LYS A 546 24.79 -47.49 -47.42
N LYS A 547 23.81 -48.32 -47.03
CA LYS A 547 22.84 -47.97 -45.97
C LYS A 547 23.49 -47.94 -44.59
N LEU A 548 24.41 -48.84 -44.29
CA LEU A 548 25.21 -48.82 -43.06
C LEU A 548 26.10 -47.57 -43.02
N PHE A 549 26.73 -47.18 -44.12
CA PHE A 549 27.53 -45.95 -44.21
C PHE A 549 26.70 -44.68 -44.01
N GLU A 550 25.51 -44.58 -44.63
CA GLU A 550 24.63 -43.43 -44.45
C GLU A 550 24.05 -43.37 -43.01
N ILE A 551 23.75 -44.51 -42.39
CA ILE A 551 23.32 -44.60 -40.98
C ILE A 551 24.48 -44.24 -40.04
N GLN A 552 25.70 -44.72 -40.30
CA GLN A 552 26.90 -44.38 -39.53
C GLN A 552 27.13 -42.87 -39.55
N LYS A 553 27.13 -42.27 -40.75
CA LYS A 553 27.27 -40.82 -40.94
C LYS A 553 26.17 -40.00 -40.25
N GLN A 554 24.93 -40.48 -40.22
CA GLN A 554 23.85 -39.85 -39.44
C GLN A 554 24.05 -40.01 -37.93
N SER A 555 24.54 -41.16 -37.47
CA SER A 555 24.90 -41.41 -36.07
C SER A 555 26.06 -40.52 -35.61
N ASP A 556 27.08 -40.35 -36.45
CA ASP A 556 28.26 -39.54 -36.16
C ASP A 556 27.90 -38.05 -36.10
N GLU A 557 27.04 -37.56 -37.01
CA GLU A 557 26.55 -36.17 -36.97
C GLU A 557 25.64 -35.91 -35.76
N LEU A 558 24.74 -36.85 -35.41
CA LEU A 558 23.92 -36.75 -34.19
C LEU A 558 24.79 -36.81 -32.91
N SER A 559 25.87 -37.59 -32.92
CA SER A 559 26.85 -37.64 -31.83
C SER A 559 27.62 -36.32 -31.72
N ARG A 560 27.98 -35.71 -32.85
CA ARG A 560 28.62 -34.38 -32.92
C ARG A 560 27.69 -33.28 -32.40
N GLU A 561 26.42 -33.26 -32.80
CA GLU A 561 25.44 -32.35 -32.24
C GLU A 561 25.17 -32.60 -30.74
N ALA A 562 25.25 -33.85 -30.27
CA ALA A 562 25.12 -34.18 -28.86
C ALA A 562 26.29 -33.61 -28.05
N GLN A 563 27.54 -33.84 -28.47
CA GLN A 563 28.73 -33.23 -27.85
C GLN A 563 28.68 -31.70 -27.87
N GLU A 564 28.16 -31.07 -28.93
CA GLU A 564 28.01 -29.62 -29.02
C GLU A 564 26.83 -29.05 -28.21
N ARG A 565 25.92 -29.91 -27.73
CA ARG A 565 24.89 -29.58 -26.74
C ARG A 565 25.40 -29.80 -25.32
N ASP A 566 26.11 -30.90 -25.08
CA ASP A 566 26.71 -31.23 -23.79
C ASP A 566 27.80 -30.24 -23.40
N SER A 567 28.60 -29.72 -24.34
CA SER A 567 29.54 -28.63 -24.07
C SER A 567 28.84 -27.35 -23.61
N LYS A 568 27.74 -26.95 -24.28
CA LYS A 568 26.93 -25.80 -23.86
C LYS A 568 26.18 -26.04 -22.54
N ILE A 569 25.78 -27.28 -22.26
CA ILE A 569 25.21 -27.67 -20.96
C ILE A 569 26.28 -27.53 -19.87
N ASN A 570 27.52 -27.96 -20.13
CA ASN A 570 28.64 -27.81 -19.19
C ASN A 570 29.00 -26.34 -18.97
N GLU A 571 29.06 -25.51 -20.01
CA GLU A 571 29.24 -24.05 -19.88
C GLU A 571 28.13 -23.39 -19.04
N LEU A 572 26.87 -23.78 -19.28
CA LEU A 572 25.73 -23.29 -18.50
C LEU A 572 25.76 -23.81 -17.06
N GLN A 573 26.17 -25.06 -16.83
CA GLN A 573 26.35 -25.62 -15.48
C GLN A 573 27.49 -24.95 -14.73
N GLU A 574 28.61 -24.63 -15.39
CA GLU A 574 29.71 -23.90 -14.76
C GLU A 574 29.30 -22.45 -14.45
N MET A 575 28.54 -21.81 -15.34
CA MET A 575 27.98 -20.48 -15.08
C MET A 575 26.95 -20.50 -13.93
N ILE A 576 26.11 -21.53 -13.86
CA ILE A 576 25.18 -21.74 -12.74
C ILE A 576 25.96 -21.98 -11.45
N ALA A 577 26.94 -22.88 -11.44
CA ALA A 577 27.78 -23.16 -10.26
C ALA A 577 28.51 -21.90 -9.79
N ARG A 578 29.08 -21.08 -10.69
CA ARG A 578 29.68 -19.78 -10.34
C ARG A 578 28.65 -18.81 -9.76
N LEU A 579 27.41 -18.78 -10.27
CA LEU A 579 26.32 -17.97 -9.71
C LEU A 579 25.83 -18.50 -8.35
N GLU A 580 25.81 -19.82 -8.14
CA GLU A 580 25.48 -20.48 -6.88
C GLU A 580 26.58 -20.24 -5.83
N THR A 581 27.86 -20.27 -6.19
CA THR A 581 28.97 -19.89 -5.30
C THR A 581 28.90 -18.41 -4.94
N ASN A 582 28.57 -17.53 -5.90
CA ASN A 582 28.37 -16.10 -5.64
C ASN A 582 27.14 -15.82 -4.76
N LEU A 583 26.04 -16.56 -4.95
CA LEU A 583 24.88 -16.52 -4.07
C LEU A 583 25.23 -17.02 -2.67
N SER A 584 25.90 -18.17 -2.55
CA SER A 584 26.38 -18.72 -1.27
C SER A 584 27.34 -17.75 -0.56
N ASN A 585 28.19 -17.05 -1.30
CA ASN A 585 29.06 -16.01 -0.73
C ASN A 585 28.25 -14.82 -0.22
N MET A 586 27.33 -14.25 -1.02
CA MET A 586 26.46 -13.16 -0.56
C MET A 586 25.49 -13.58 0.56
N GLU A 587 25.05 -14.84 0.58
CA GLU A 587 24.27 -15.43 1.65
C GLU A 587 25.11 -15.61 2.91
N SER A 588 26.40 -15.96 2.80
CA SER A 588 27.33 -15.99 3.93
C SER A 588 27.62 -14.60 4.49
N GLU A 589 27.79 -13.57 3.64
CA GLU A 589 27.91 -12.17 4.08
C GLU A 589 26.62 -11.69 4.75
N ASN A 590 25.44 -12.01 4.17
CA ASN A 590 24.15 -11.77 4.81
C ASN A 590 24.01 -12.54 6.12
N HIS A 591 24.56 -13.75 6.24
CA HIS A 591 24.52 -14.55 7.46
C HIS A 591 25.43 -13.95 8.53
N VAL A 592 26.62 -13.44 8.18
CA VAL A 592 27.51 -12.73 9.11
C VAL A 592 26.87 -11.42 9.58
N LEU A 593 26.29 -10.63 8.67
CA LEU A 593 25.55 -9.41 9.01
C LEU A 593 24.31 -9.71 9.88
N ARG A 594 23.56 -10.77 9.57
CA ARG A 594 22.44 -11.25 10.41
C ARG A 594 22.92 -11.81 11.75
N GLN A 595 24.09 -12.42 11.84
CA GLN A 595 24.64 -12.96 13.08
C GLN A 595 25.16 -11.84 13.99
N GLN A 596 25.77 -10.78 13.43
CA GLN A 596 26.06 -9.55 14.15
C GLN A 596 24.77 -8.88 14.69
N SER A 597 23.69 -8.87 13.89
CA SER A 597 22.38 -8.38 14.32
C SER A 597 21.71 -9.28 15.38
N LEU A 598 21.76 -10.61 15.23
CA LEU A 598 21.16 -11.58 16.15
C LEU A 598 21.87 -11.62 17.51
N LEU A 599 23.19 -11.39 17.56
CA LEU A 599 23.92 -11.21 18.82
C LEU A 599 23.49 -9.94 19.58
N ALA A 600 22.88 -8.96 18.91
CA ALA A 600 22.22 -7.81 19.55
C ALA A 600 20.71 -8.03 19.79
N SER A 601 20.11 -9.07 19.22
CA SER A 601 18.66 -9.38 19.31
C SER A 601 18.33 -10.52 20.29
N ALA A 602 19.33 -11.25 20.78
CA ALA A 602 19.15 -12.43 21.63
C ALA A 602 18.44 -12.15 22.98
N ASP A 603 18.50 -10.91 23.48
CA ASP A 603 17.81 -10.46 24.70
C ASP A 603 16.29 -10.25 24.54
N ASP A 604 15.78 -10.12 23.31
CA ASP A 604 14.36 -9.90 23.04
C ASP A 604 13.61 -11.19 22.67
N ASP A 605 14.30 -12.15 22.05
CA ASP A 605 13.73 -13.42 21.58
C ASP A 605 13.35 -14.40 22.73
N ASN A 606 13.67 -14.02 23.96
CA ASN A 606 13.26 -14.69 25.21
C ASN A 606 11.95 -14.10 25.78
N LYS A 607 11.55 -12.88 25.37
CA LYS A 607 10.32 -12.20 25.79
C LYS A 607 9.14 -12.59 24.91
N THR A 608 9.32 -12.65 23.59
CA THR A 608 8.31 -13.12 22.63
C THR A 608 7.79 -14.52 22.97
N LYS A 609 8.68 -15.44 23.36
CA LYS A 609 8.31 -16.81 23.77
C LYS A 609 7.52 -16.86 25.09
N GLN A 610 7.66 -15.87 25.98
CA GLN A 610 6.76 -15.72 27.13
C GLN A 610 5.38 -15.19 26.72
N ILE A 611 5.30 -14.31 25.72
CA ILE A 611 4.04 -13.74 25.22
C ILE A 611 3.18 -14.82 24.55
N GLU A 612 3.74 -15.61 23.63
CA GLU A 612 3.00 -16.73 23.00
C GLU A 612 2.53 -17.79 24.02
N SER A 613 3.31 -17.99 25.09
CA SER A 613 2.96 -18.88 26.22
C SER A 613 1.82 -18.35 27.09
N LEU A 614 1.58 -17.03 27.08
CA LEU A 614 0.46 -16.39 27.78
C LEU A 614 -0.78 -16.29 26.88
N GLU A 615 -0.63 -15.94 25.60
CA GLU A 615 -1.73 -15.88 24.63
C GLU A 615 -2.40 -17.25 24.43
N SER A 616 -1.61 -18.33 24.34
CA SER A 616 -2.13 -19.70 24.30
C SER A 616 -2.92 -20.11 25.56
N LYS A 617 -2.52 -19.64 26.75
CA LYS A 617 -3.28 -19.86 28.00
C LYS A 617 -4.58 -19.06 28.04
N ILE A 618 -4.60 -17.85 27.51
CA ILE A 618 -5.82 -17.03 27.40
C ILE A 618 -6.84 -17.72 26.49
N ALA A 619 -6.41 -18.20 25.31
CA ALA A 619 -7.29 -18.92 24.40
C ALA A 619 -7.90 -20.21 25.01
N ILE A 620 -7.15 -20.92 25.86
CA ILE A 620 -7.66 -22.08 26.61
C ILE A 620 -8.74 -21.65 27.61
N LEU A 621 -8.48 -20.62 28.42
CA LEU A 621 -9.43 -20.10 29.42
C LEU A 621 -10.70 -19.52 28.78
N GLU A 622 -10.60 -18.90 27.60
CA GLU A 622 -11.77 -18.46 26.82
C GLU A 622 -12.61 -19.65 26.32
N SER A 623 -11.96 -20.76 25.91
CA SER A 623 -12.66 -21.97 25.52
C SER A 623 -13.39 -22.66 26.68
N GLU A 624 -12.80 -22.70 27.88
CA GLU A 624 -13.45 -23.26 29.08
C GLU A 624 -14.69 -22.45 29.49
N ASN A 625 -14.62 -21.12 29.44
CA ASN A 625 -15.78 -20.25 29.67
C ASN A 625 -16.89 -20.45 28.63
N GLN A 626 -16.54 -20.75 27.39
CA GLN A 626 -17.54 -21.02 26.34
C GLN A 626 -18.24 -22.38 26.54
N VAL A 627 -17.53 -23.40 27.04
CA VAL A 627 -18.12 -24.71 27.41
C VAL A 627 -19.11 -24.57 28.58
N LEU A 628 -18.78 -23.78 29.60
CA LEU A 628 -19.65 -23.53 30.77
C LEU A 628 -21.02 -22.89 30.40
N CYS A 629 -21.13 -22.26 29.24
CA CYS A 629 -22.36 -21.62 28.78
C CYS A 629 -23.34 -22.57 28.03
N SER A 630 -23.03 -23.87 27.88
CA SER A 630 -23.71 -24.75 26.93
C SER A 630 -24.14 -26.13 27.48
N ASN A 631 -24.96 -26.15 28.54
CA ASN A 631 -25.63 -27.36 29.03
C ASN A 631 -27.15 -27.14 29.25
N PRO A 632 -28.03 -27.67 28.36
CA PRO A 632 -29.48 -27.59 28.52
C PRO A 632 -30.18 -28.96 28.72
N ALA A 633 -31.05 -29.08 29.72
CA ALA A 633 -32.00 -30.20 29.88
C ALA A 633 -33.10 -29.88 30.91
N PRO A 634 -34.30 -30.50 30.85
CA PRO A 634 -35.03 -30.94 29.64
C PRO A 634 -36.56 -30.65 29.70
N ALA A 635 -37.29 -31.20 28.70
CA ALA A 635 -38.71 -31.62 28.72
C ALA A 635 -39.83 -30.58 28.47
N VAL A 636 -40.94 -30.89 27.77
CA VAL A 636 -41.27 -32.06 26.89
C VAL A 636 -42.50 -31.76 25.99
N GLN A 637 -42.52 -32.26 24.74
CA GLN A 637 -43.68 -32.58 23.83
C GLN A 637 -44.78 -31.51 23.53
N ALA A 638 -45.60 -31.56 22.46
CA ALA A 638 -45.53 -32.16 21.11
C ALA A 638 -46.76 -31.65 20.26
N VAL A 639 -46.99 -32.24 19.06
CA VAL A 639 -48.28 -32.32 18.30
C VAL A 639 -48.64 -31.18 17.29
N VAL A 640 -48.42 -31.48 16.00
CA VAL A 640 -49.34 -31.31 14.82
C VAL A 640 -49.81 -29.90 14.37
N ASN A 641 -49.29 -29.43 13.21
CA ASN A 641 -49.95 -29.18 11.90
C ASN A 641 -51.42 -28.66 11.79
N PRO A 642 -51.85 -28.08 10.64
CA PRO A 642 -51.15 -27.27 9.62
C PRO A 642 -52.03 -26.08 9.09
N GLU A 643 -51.75 -25.56 7.86
CA GLU A 643 -52.67 -24.78 6.99
C GLU A 643 -53.01 -23.30 7.38
N VAL A 644 -53.40 -22.36 6.50
CA VAL A 644 -53.58 -22.34 5.02
C VAL A 644 -53.35 -20.93 4.38
N ILE A 645 -53.00 -20.89 3.08
CA ILE A 645 -53.08 -19.83 2.04
C ILE A 645 -53.12 -18.33 2.45
N GLN A 646 -52.04 -17.59 2.11
CA GLN A 646 -51.91 -16.62 0.98
C GLN A 646 -52.93 -15.44 0.79
N PRO A 647 -52.72 -14.45 -0.13
CA PRO A 647 -52.77 -13.02 0.28
C PRO A 647 -53.67 -12.09 -0.55
N SER A 648 -53.90 -10.84 -0.08
CA SER A 648 -54.13 -9.69 -0.99
C SER A 648 -54.08 -8.28 -0.34
N VAL A 649 -53.31 -7.39 -0.98
CA VAL A 649 -53.65 -6.02 -1.41
C VAL A 649 -54.03 -4.91 -0.40
N MET A 650 -53.29 -3.80 -0.57
CA MET A 650 -53.51 -2.41 -0.15
C MET A 650 -54.96 -1.89 -0.09
N LYS A 651 -55.29 -1.11 0.95
CA LYS A 651 -55.45 0.38 0.94
C LYS A 651 -55.79 0.84 2.37
N VAL A 652 -55.18 1.88 2.99
CA VAL A 652 -54.93 3.29 2.64
C VAL A 652 -56.11 4.22 3.03
N LEU A 653 -55.76 5.28 3.76
CA LEU A 653 -56.54 6.47 4.19
C LEU A 653 -57.53 6.35 5.38
N GLU A 654 -57.09 6.96 6.50
CA GLU A 654 -57.70 8.15 7.16
C GLU A 654 -58.60 8.09 8.42
N ASN A 655 -58.18 8.95 9.38
CA ASN A 655 -58.93 9.89 10.23
C ASN A 655 -60.21 9.45 10.98
N GLY A 656 -60.21 9.57 12.32
CA GLY A 656 -61.37 9.24 13.16
C GLY A 656 -61.61 10.02 14.47
N HIS A 657 -60.64 10.81 14.96
CA HIS A 657 -60.80 11.85 16.02
C HIS A 657 -61.31 11.49 17.46
N GLN A 658 -60.95 12.40 18.38
CA GLN A 658 -61.66 12.80 19.62
C GLN A 658 -61.67 11.90 20.88
N LEU A 659 -60.76 12.26 21.81
CA LEU A 659 -61.08 12.84 23.13
C LEU A 659 -62.07 12.12 24.07
N GLY A 660 -61.53 11.66 25.21
CA GLY A 660 -62.31 11.29 26.40
C GLY A 660 -61.43 10.87 27.59
N GLU A 661 -61.01 11.83 28.42
CA GLU A 661 -60.68 11.51 29.83
C GLU A 661 -62.00 11.23 30.58
N PRO A 662 -62.01 10.33 31.58
CA PRO A 662 -61.90 10.87 32.95
C PRO A 662 -61.06 10.01 33.92
N LYS A 663 -60.91 10.57 35.13
CA LYS A 663 -59.92 10.24 36.17
C LYS A 663 -60.35 9.17 37.19
N MET A 664 -59.36 8.39 37.61
CA MET A 664 -58.97 8.08 39.02
C MET A 664 -59.71 7.04 39.91
N VAL A 665 -58.87 6.13 40.42
CA VAL A 665 -58.79 5.58 41.80
C VAL A 665 -59.83 4.53 42.26
N SER A 666 -59.38 3.28 42.38
CA SER A 666 -59.17 2.59 43.68
C SER A 666 -58.12 1.46 43.52
N GLU A 667 -57.46 1.07 44.61
CA GLU A 667 -56.63 -0.16 44.72
C GLU A 667 -57.56 -1.40 44.95
N GLU A 668 -57.14 -2.68 44.89
CA GLU A 668 -55.90 -3.33 45.37
C GLU A 668 -55.68 -4.72 44.71
N VAL A 669 -54.67 -5.49 45.18
CA VAL A 669 -54.44 -6.95 45.00
C VAL A 669 -53.66 -7.47 43.75
N VAL A 670 -52.34 -7.30 43.78
CA VAL A 670 -51.31 -8.39 43.79
C VAL A 670 -51.16 -9.37 42.58
N VAL A 671 -50.09 -9.14 41.79
CA VAL A 671 -49.09 -10.14 41.25
C VAL A 671 -49.46 -11.12 40.09
N PRO A 672 -48.60 -11.34 39.05
CA PRO A 672 -47.64 -10.44 38.37
C PRO A 672 -47.56 -10.59 36.81
N PRO A 673 -47.04 -9.61 36.05
CA PRO A 673 -46.57 -9.82 34.66
C PRO A 673 -45.04 -9.98 34.58
N ILE A 674 -44.54 -11.04 33.94
CA ILE A 674 -43.11 -11.41 33.92
C ILE A 674 -42.48 -11.32 32.51
N LYS A 675 -41.24 -10.82 32.45
CA LYS A 675 -40.26 -10.89 31.34
C LYS A 675 -40.69 -10.34 29.97
N ASN A 676 -40.57 -9.02 29.81
CA ASN A 676 -40.04 -8.44 28.56
C ASN A 676 -38.97 -7.33 28.80
N LEU A 677 -39.01 -6.62 29.95
CA LEU A 677 -38.00 -5.60 30.29
C LEU A 677 -36.56 -6.12 30.37
N SER A 678 -36.34 -7.35 30.85
CA SER A 678 -34.99 -7.82 31.24
C SER A 678 -34.00 -7.88 30.07
N LYS A 679 -34.46 -8.11 28.82
CA LYS A 679 -33.59 -8.04 27.64
C LYS A 679 -33.19 -6.59 27.31
N GLN A 680 -34.10 -5.62 27.44
CA GLN A 680 -33.75 -4.20 27.27
C GLN A 680 -32.86 -3.67 28.39
N GLN A 681 -33.06 -4.09 29.64
CA GLN A 681 -32.11 -3.78 30.72
C GLN A 681 -30.72 -4.33 30.38
N SER A 682 -30.58 -5.65 30.15
CA SER A 682 -29.26 -6.26 29.87
C SER A 682 -28.49 -5.63 28.69
N LEU A 683 -29.19 -5.11 27.67
CA LEU A 683 -28.56 -4.36 26.56
C LEU A 683 -28.15 -2.94 26.96
N THR A 684 -28.95 -2.27 27.80
CA THR A 684 -28.67 -0.93 28.33
C THR A 684 -27.53 -0.97 29.35
N ASP A 685 -27.55 -1.95 30.24
CA ASP A 685 -26.54 -2.20 31.27
C ASP A 685 -25.18 -2.50 30.62
N ARG A 686 -25.16 -3.37 29.59
CA ARG A 686 -23.94 -3.65 28.82
C ARG A 686 -23.47 -2.45 27.99
N GLN A 687 -24.35 -1.57 27.53
CA GLN A 687 -23.94 -0.29 26.92
C GLN A 687 -23.31 0.64 27.97
N GLN A 688 -23.86 0.71 29.17
CA GLN A 688 -23.31 1.51 30.26
C GLN A 688 -21.96 0.98 30.75
N GLU A 689 -21.77 -0.33 30.87
CA GLU A 689 -20.48 -0.98 31.14
C GLU A 689 -19.43 -0.61 30.07
N ASN A 690 -19.81 -0.65 28.78
CA ASN A 690 -18.93 -0.21 27.68
C ASN A 690 -18.60 1.29 27.74
N HIS A 691 -19.53 2.14 28.18
CA HIS A 691 -19.27 3.55 28.47
C HIS A 691 -18.31 3.72 29.65
N ASP A 692 -18.44 2.92 30.71
CA ASP A 692 -17.62 2.98 31.92
C ASP A 692 -16.18 2.56 31.62
N ILE A 693 -15.99 1.48 30.86
CA ILE A 693 -14.68 1.03 30.35
C ILE A 693 -14.03 2.11 29.48
N LEU A 694 -14.79 2.78 28.61
CA LEU A 694 -14.24 3.87 27.79
C LEU A 694 -13.80 5.08 28.63
N ILE A 695 -14.58 5.47 29.64
CA ILE A 695 -14.23 6.56 30.55
C ILE A 695 -13.00 6.21 31.39
N LYS A 696 -12.88 4.95 31.85
CA LYS A 696 -11.69 4.45 32.55
C LYS A 696 -10.46 4.49 31.65
N SER A 697 -10.56 3.98 30.42
CA SER A 697 -9.49 4.04 29.41
C SER A 697 -9.06 5.47 29.10
N LEU A 698 -9.99 6.43 29.02
CA LEU A 698 -9.69 7.84 28.83
C LEU A 698 -8.94 8.48 30.00
N ALA A 699 -9.15 8.02 31.24
CA ALA A 699 -8.45 8.53 32.42
C ALA A 699 -7.07 7.88 32.64
N GLU A 700 -6.95 6.58 32.34
CA GLU A 700 -5.78 5.76 32.70
C GLU A 700 -4.81 5.54 31.53
N ASP A 701 -5.27 5.42 30.27
CA ASP A 701 -4.42 5.05 29.15
C ASP A 701 -3.69 6.26 28.51
N ARG A 702 -2.55 6.60 29.12
CA ARG A 702 -1.67 7.67 28.65
C ARG A 702 -0.72 7.26 27.50
N ARG A 703 -0.92 6.11 26.86
CA ARG A 703 -0.03 5.63 25.77
C ARG A 703 -0.24 6.39 24.46
N TYR A 704 0.79 6.37 23.62
CA TYR A 704 0.76 6.90 22.26
C TYR A 704 0.92 5.77 21.23
N ASP A 705 0.00 5.69 20.28
CA ASP A 705 0.05 4.81 19.10
C ASP A 705 0.42 5.65 17.87
N ASN A 706 1.49 5.29 17.16
CA ASN A 706 1.92 5.98 15.93
C ASN A 706 1.98 7.53 16.07
N ARG A 707 2.53 8.02 17.19
CA ARG A 707 2.58 9.44 17.62
C ARG A 707 1.21 10.11 17.88
N ARG A 708 0.18 9.35 18.20
CA ARG A 708 -1.18 9.83 18.51
C ARG A 708 -1.61 9.32 19.89
N PRO A 709 -2.27 10.12 20.74
CA PRO A 709 -2.81 9.62 22.01
C PRO A 709 -3.79 8.48 21.78
N ALA A 710 -3.52 7.31 22.35
CA ALA A 710 -4.33 6.10 22.15
C ALA A 710 -5.78 6.34 22.59
N ALA A 711 -5.97 6.96 23.77
CA ALA A 711 -7.27 7.35 24.30
C ALA A 711 -8.11 8.20 23.32
N ALA A 712 -7.49 9.17 22.60
CA ALA A 712 -8.22 9.99 21.61
C ALA A 712 -8.71 9.14 20.42
N CYS A 713 -7.91 8.19 19.96
CA CYS A 713 -8.26 7.28 18.88
C CYS A 713 -9.30 6.22 19.31
N ILE A 714 -9.22 5.72 20.54
CA ILE A 714 -10.19 4.78 21.13
C ILE A 714 -11.54 5.49 21.29
N VAL A 715 -11.58 6.67 21.93
CA VAL A 715 -12.81 7.48 22.06
C VAL A 715 -13.44 7.79 20.71
N TYR A 716 -12.65 8.22 19.72
CA TYR A 716 -13.18 8.48 18.37
C TYR A 716 -13.78 7.22 17.72
N LYS A 717 -13.06 6.08 17.75
CA LYS A 717 -13.54 4.81 17.18
C LYS A 717 -14.82 4.31 17.88
N SER A 718 -14.89 4.39 19.20
CA SER A 718 -16.06 3.95 19.98
C SER A 718 -17.28 4.81 19.70
N LEU A 719 -17.14 6.14 19.68
CA LEU A 719 -18.24 7.07 19.34
C LEU A 719 -18.76 6.90 17.91
N LEU A 720 -17.88 6.51 16.97
CA LEU A 720 -18.25 6.17 15.60
C LEU A 720 -19.00 4.83 15.54
N HIS A 721 -18.48 3.79 16.19
CA HIS A 721 -19.06 2.44 16.25
C HIS A 721 -20.46 2.42 16.91
N TRP A 722 -20.69 3.27 17.92
CA TRP A 722 -21.99 3.41 18.58
C TRP A 722 -22.94 4.42 17.88
N HIS A 723 -22.59 4.95 16.70
CA HIS A 723 -23.33 6.00 15.99
C HIS A 723 -23.69 7.23 16.86
N SER A 724 -22.90 7.52 17.90
CA SER A 724 -23.19 8.56 18.89
C SER A 724 -23.29 9.97 18.30
N PHE A 725 -22.74 10.19 17.10
CA PHE A 725 -22.84 11.46 16.37
C PHE A 725 -24.21 11.71 15.71
N GLU A 726 -24.96 10.64 15.46
CA GLU A 726 -26.29 10.62 14.82
C GLU A 726 -27.43 10.51 15.85
N ALA A 727 -27.10 10.25 17.12
CA ALA A 727 -28.04 10.14 18.23
C ALA A 727 -28.63 11.50 18.64
N GLU A 728 -29.95 11.56 18.79
CA GLU A 728 -30.65 12.79 19.20
C GLU A 728 -30.48 13.11 20.70
N LYS A 729 -30.24 12.07 21.51
CA LYS A 729 -29.90 12.15 22.94
C LYS A 729 -28.81 11.14 23.25
N THR A 730 -27.75 11.56 23.93
CA THR A 730 -26.73 10.68 24.51
C THR A 730 -26.00 11.39 25.65
N ASN A 731 -25.62 10.63 26.69
CA ASN A 731 -24.90 11.15 27.86
C ASN A 731 -23.37 11.01 27.74
N ILE A 732 -22.87 10.17 26.81
CA ILE A 732 -21.44 9.82 26.72
C ILE A 732 -20.55 11.05 26.46
N PHE A 733 -21.05 12.03 25.69
CA PHE A 733 -20.34 13.28 25.43
C PHE A 733 -20.10 14.11 26.70
N ASP A 734 -21.14 14.31 27.53
CA ASP A 734 -21.00 15.06 28.78
C ASP A 734 -20.15 14.27 29.81
N ARG A 735 -20.16 12.93 29.80
CA ARG A 735 -19.25 12.09 30.60
C ARG A 735 -17.78 12.23 30.19
N ILE A 736 -17.49 12.17 28.89
CA ILE A 736 -16.15 12.38 28.32
C ILE A 736 -15.64 13.79 28.68
N ILE A 737 -16.49 14.81 28.53
CA ILE A 737 -16.17 16.19 28.89
C ILE A 737 -15.94 16.36 30.41
N HIS A 738 -16.67 15.64 31.26
CA HIS A 738 -16.44 15.66 32.70
C HIS A 738 -15.07 15.07 33.07
N THR A 739 -14.70 13.94 32.46
CA THR A 739 -13.41 13.27 32.69
C THR A 739 -12.23 14.15 32.21
N ILE A 740 -12.35 14.74 31.02
CA ILE A 740 -11.38 15.74 30.52
C ILE A 740 -11.28 16.93 31.47
N ARG A 741 -12.39 17.40 32.05
CA ARG A 741 -12.37 18.50 33.03
C ARG A 741 -11.58 18.11 34.28
N SER A 742 -11.95 17.01 34.96
CA SER A 742 -11.30 16.60 36.21
C SER A 742 -9.81 16.36 36.02
N SER A 743 -9.41 15.71 34.93
CA SER A 743 -7.99 15.41 34.66
C SER A 743 -7.17 16.60 34.17
N VAL A 744 -7.80 17.70 33.75
CA VAL A 744 -7.14 18.99 33.43
C VAL A 744 -7.12 19.92 34.64
N GLU A 745 -8.09 19.82 35.54
CA GLU A 745 -8.16 20.64 36.77
C GLU A 745 -7.29 20.05 37.90
N ASN A 746 -7.00 18.76 37.87
CA ASN A 746 -6.06 18.07 38.77
C ASN A 746 -4.63 17.93 38.18
N ALA A 747 -4.30 18.58 37.06
CA ALA A 747 -3.02 18.42 36.38
C ALA A 747 -1.91 19.27 37.05
N GLU A 748 -1.02 18.63 37.82
CA GLU A 748 0.06 19.33 38.54
C GLU A 748 1.30 19.58 37.65
N SER A 749 1.50 18.77 36.62
CA SER A 749 2.68 18.84 35.74
C SER A 749 2.38 19.37 34.34
N SER A 750 3.29 20.20 33.83
CA SER A 750 3.30 20.67 32.44
C SER A 750 3.25 19.54 31.41
N GLY A 751 3.75 18.34 31.76
CA GLY A 751 3.65 17.15 30.91
C GLY A 751 2.23 16.59 30.80
N GLU A 752 1.43 16.69 31.86
CA GLU A 752 0.03 16.24 31.84
C GLU A 752 -0.85 17.20 31.03
N LEU A 753 -0.63 18.51 31.18
CA LEU A 753 -1.25 19.51 30.32
C LEU A 753 -0.86 19.31 28.85
N ALA A 754 0.39 18.91 28.56
CA ALA A 754 0.82 18.57 27.20
C ALA A 754 0.12 17.32 26.65
N TYR A 755 0.01 16.24 27.43
CA TYR A 755 -0.76 15.05 27.07
C TYR A 755 -2.24 15.39 26.79
N TRP A 756 -2.89 16.18 27.66
CA TRP A 756 -4.28 16.57 27.48
C TRP A 756 -4.47 17.51 26.29
N LEU A 757 -3.51 18.41 26.02
CA LEU A 757 -3.51 19.26 24.82
C LEU A 757 -3.41 18.42 23.54
N SER A 758 -2.53 17.42 23.53
CA SER A 758 -2.36 16.45 22.43
C SER A 758 -3.64 15.62 22.21
N THR A 759 -4.21 15.08 23.30
CA THR A 759 -5.42 14.23 23.30
C THR A 759 -6.66 14.98 22.84
N THR A 760 -6.91 16.16 23.41
CA THR A 760 -8.10 16.97 23.06
C THR A 760 -8.01 17.58 21.67
N SER A 761 -6.82 18.02 21.20
CA SER A 761 -6.65 18.53 19.84
C SER A 761 -6.72 17.43 18.77
N THR A 762 -6.17 16.24 19.04
CA THR A 762 -6.31 15.05 18.17
C THR A 762 -7.78 14.67 18.01
N LEU A 763 -8.52 14.58 19.12
CA LEU A 763 -9.96 14.27 19.08
C LEU A 763 -10.75 15.35 18.33
N LEU A 764 -10.45 16.64 18.55
CA LEU A 764 -11.11 17.75 17.85
C LEU A 764 -10.87 17.71 16.33
N TYR A 765 -9.66 17.37 15.90
CA TYR A 765 -9.31 17.21 14.48
C TYR A 765 -10.10 16.07 13.80
N LEU A 766 -10.20 14.91 14.46
CA LEU A 766 -10.99 13.77 13.97
C LEU A 766 -12.49 14.13 13.86
N LEU A 767 -13.05 14.82 14.87
CA LEU A 767 -14.43 15.32 14.84
C LEU A 767 -14.65 16.40 13.78
N GLN A 768 -13.67 17.26 13.51
CA GLN A 768 -13.76 18.27 12.46
C GLN A 768 -13.81 17.67 11.05
N ASN A 769 -13.11 16.55 10.80
CA ASN A 769 -13.09 15.87 9.52
C ASN A 769 -14.31 14.99 9.26
N THR A 770 -14.90 14.41 10.29
CA THR A 770 -16.02 13.46 10.16
C THR A 770 -17.39 14.14 10.11
N LEU A 771 -17.58 15.20 10.90
CA LEU A 771 -18.89 15.85 11.08
C LEU A 771 -19.14 16.93 10.02
N LYS A 772 -20.22 16.75 9.24
CA LYS A 772 -20.73 17.73 8.27
C LYS A 772 -21.30 18.95 9.00
N ALA A 773 -20.91 20.15 8.58
CA ALA A 773 -21.55 21.36 9.07
C ALA A 773 -22.94 21.49 8.42
N SER A 774 -24.01 21.49 9.20
CA SER A 774 -25.37 21.65 8.68
C SER A 774 -25.54 23.06 8.14
N SER A 775 -25.61 23.18 6.80
CA SER A 775 -25.83 24.44 6.10
C SER A 775 -27.33 24.69 5.94
N SER A 776 -28.01 25.02 7.05
CA SER A 776 -29.42 25.40 7.03
C SER A 776 -29.65 26.58 6.09
N SER A 777 -30.49 26.38 5.06
CA SER A 777 -30.70 27.37 4.01
C SER A 777 -31.56 28.54 4.48
N THR A 778 -30.94 29.70 4.69
CA THR A 778 -31.66 30.97 4.90
C THR A 778 -30.91 32.10 4.21
N LYS A 779 -31.56 32.79 3.26
CA LYS A 779 -30.95 33.89 2.49
C LYS A 779 -30.91 35.16 3.33
N VAL A 780 -29.73 35.54 3.82
CA VAL A 780 -29.45 36.86 4.41
C VAL A 780 -28.15 37.39 3.81
N PRO A 781 -28.09 38.64 3.29
CA PRO A 781 -26.88 39.18 2.69
C PRO A 781 -25.85 39.56 3.77
N ASN A 782 -24.71 38.86 3.80
CA ASN A 782 -23.64 39.15 4.75
C ASN A 782 -22.93 40.48 4.42
N ARG A 783 -23.20 41.52 5.22
CA ARG A 783 -22.22 42.61 5.43
C ARG A 783 -20.95 42.00 6.04
N SER A 784 -19.79 42.34 5.50
CA SER A 784 -18.50 41.95 6.09
C SER A 784 -18.30 42.65 7.43
N ARG A 785 -18.54 41.94 8.54
CA ARG A 785 -18.02 42.28 9.86
C ARG A 785 -16.92 41.30 10.21
N THR A 786 -15.77 41.83 10.60
CA THR A 786 -14.57 41.08 11.02
C THR A 786 -14.74 40.44 12.41
N ALA A 787 -15.68 39.50 12.51
CA ALA A 787 -15.87 38.71 13.72
C ALA A 787 -14.63 37.86 14.04
N THR A 788 -14.21 37.86 15.30
CA THR A 788 -13.12 37.05 15.85
C THR A 788 -13.53 35.59 16.01
N GLY A 789 -13.63 34.87 14.89
CA GLY A 789 -13.90 33.42 14.89
C GLY A 789 -12.81 32.61 15.59
N ASN A 790 -13.21 31.61 16.39
CA ASN A 790 -12.36 30.82 17.29
C ASN A 790 -11.07 30.30 16.63
N LEU A 791 -10.00 30.25 17.42
CA LEU A 791 -8.63 30.03 16.95
C LEU A 791 -8.51 28.71 16.19
N PHE A 792 -9.01 27.62 16.77
CA PHE A 792 -8.91 26.28 16.20
C PHE A 792 -9.79 26.07 14.95
N ASN A 793 -10.89 26.82 14.79
CA ASN A 793 -11.68 26.77 13.56
C ASN A 793 -10.94 27.42 12.38
N ARG A 794 -10.21 28.54 12.58
CA ARG A 794 -9.35 29.11 11.53
C ARG A 794 -8.16 28.21 11.21
N MET A 795 -7.48 27.68 12.23
CA MET A 795 -6.30 26.83 12.03
C MET A 795 -6.59 25.60 11.15
N VAL A 796 -7.72 24.91 11.38
CA VAL A 796 -8.08 23.71 10.62
C VAL A 796 -8.82 24.02 9.31
N GLN A 797 -9.42 25.21 9.15
CA GLN A 797 -9.89 25.66 7.83
C GLN A 797 -8.73 25.84 6.85
N ASN A 798 -7.59 26.39 7.28
CA ASN A 798 -6.40 26.51 6.42
C ASN A 798 -5.86 25.14 5.96
N ALA A 799 -5.99 24.10 6.79
CA ALA A 799 -5.61 22.73 6.45
C ALA A 799 -6.51 22.08 5.36
N ARG A 800 -7.64 22.71 4.98
CA ARG A 800 -8.50 22.28 3.86
C ARG A 800 -8.24 23.03 2.55
N SER A 801 -7.46 24.10 2.56
CA SER A 801 -7.20 24.96 1.39
C SER A 801 -5.83 24.78 0.75
N SER A 802 -4.90 24.05 1.38
CA SER A 802 -3.53 23.87 0.90
C SER A 802 -3.43 22.80 -0.19
N SER A 803 -3.82 23.12 -1.43
CA SER A 803 -3.62 22.27 -2.62
C SER A 803 -2.76 22.91 -3.72
N SER A 804 -2.01 23.97 -3.40
CA SER A 804 -1.13 24.67 -4.36
C SER A 804 -0.10 25.57 -3.65
N GLY A 805 1.18 25.35 -3.94
CA GLY A 805 2.28 26.29 -3.63
C GLY A 805 3.07 26.02 -2.35
N LEU A 806 4.34 25.65 -2.53
CA LEU A 806 5.44 25.49 -1.55
C LEU A 806 5.22 24.56 -0.35
N GLY A 807 6.26 23.76 -0.04
CA GLY A 807 6.19 22.64 0.89
C GLY A 807 6.53 23.00 2.33
N ILE A 808 5.63 23.68 3.04
CA ILE A 808 5.63 23.64 4.52
C ILE A 808 4.78 22.43 4.94
N SER A 809 5.36 21.53 5.71
CA SER A 809 4.63 20.37 6.25
C SER A 809 3.46 20.84 7.12
N ASN A 810 2.24 20.40 6.80
CA ASN A 810 1.14 20.51 7.76
C ASN A 810 1.48 19.64 8.97
N GLY A 811 1.37 20.14 10.20
CA GLY A 811 1.64 19.38 11.43
C GLY A 811 0.68 18.20 11.72
N TYR A 812 -0.09 17.78 10.73
CA TYR A 812 -0.98 16.62 10.67
C TYR A 812 -0.72 15.75 9.42
N SER A 813 0.33 16.03 8.63
CA SER A 813 0.58 15.41 7.31
C SER A 813 0.77 13.89 7.40
N GLY A 814 1.45 13.40 8.44
CA GLY A 814 1.58 11.98 8.75
C GLY A 814 0.34 11.32 9.39
N MET A 815 -0.73 12.07 9.69
CA MET A 815 -1.91 11.52 10.36
C MET A 815 -2.90 10.85 9.39
N VAL A 816 -2.77 11.07 8.08
CA VAL A 816 -3.59 10.43 7.05
C VAL A 816 -2.91 9.15 6.54
N GLY A 817 -3.09 8.05 7.29
CA GLY A 817 -3.26 6.76 6.63
C GLY A 817 -4.50 6.83 5.72
N ARG A 818 -4.55 6.06 4.63
CA ARG A 818 -5.64 6.15 3.63
C ARG A 818 -7.01 6.28 4.31
N ALA A 819 -7.66 7.42 4.12
CA ALA A 819 -9.06 7.56 4.46
C ALA A 819 -9.87 6.77 3.43
N ASP A 820 -10.26 5.54 3.79
CA ASP A 820 -11.36 4.88 3.10
C ASP A 820 -12.58 5.81 3.13
N THR A 821 -13.32 5.85 2.02
CA THR A 821 -14.31 6.90 1.73
C THR A 821 -15.61 6.74 2.52
N THR A 822 -15.54 6.87 3.84
CA THR A 822 -16.70 7.05 4.72
C THR A 822 -17.33 8.41 4.47
N SER A 823 -18.63 8.42 4.21
CA SER A 823 -19.44 9.62 3.99
C SER A 823 -19.43 10.56 5.20
N MET A 824 -19.40 11.88 4.95
CA MET A 824 -19.48 12.86 6.03
C MET A 824 -20.81 12.72 6.79
N ILE A 825 -20.72 12.52 8.10
CA ILE A 825 -21.88 12.22 8.96
C ILE A 825 -22.65 13.50 9.29
N GLU A 826 -23.98 13.45 9.25
CA GLU A 826 -24.84 14.56 9.64
C GLU A 826 -25.01 14.61 11.16
N ALA A 827 -24.25 15.51 11.80
CA ALA A 827 -24.18 15.61 13.25
C ALA A 827 -25.46 16.17 13.88
N LYS A 828 -26.09 15.42 14.79
CA LYS A 828 -27.16 15.93 15.65
C LYS A 828 -26.62 16.93 16.69
N TYR A 829 -27.53 17.69 17.31
CA TYR A 829 -27.20 18.73 18.29
C TYR A 829 -26.21 18.32 19.40
N PRO A 830 -26.31 17.13 20.04
CA PRO A 830 -25.36 16.72 21.08
C PRO A 830 -23.91 16.64 20.58
N ALA A 831 -23.69 16.16 19.36
CA ALA A 831 -22.35 16.07 18.76
C ALA A 831 -21.77 17.45 18.38
N VAL A 832 -22.63 18.38 17.97
CA VAL A 832 -22.23 19.78 17.71
C VAL A 832 -21.85 20.48 19.03
N ARG A 833 -22.62 20.27 20.11
CA ARG A 833 -22.33 20.78 21.46
C ARG A 833 -21.03 20.20 22.03
N PHE A 834 -20.82 18.89 21.89
CA PHE A 834 -19.59 18.19 22.28
C PHE A 834 -18.35 18.80 21.61
N LYS A 835 -18.42 19.04 20.29
CA LYS A 835 -17.35 19.69 19.51
C LYS A 835 -17.07 21.13 19.97
N GLN A 836 -18.11 21.89 20.34
CA GLN A 836 -17.95 23.23 20.91
C GLN A 836 -17.29 23.19 22.30
N GLN A 837 -17.77 22.32 23.20
CA GLN A 837 -17.17 22.10 24.53
C GLN A 837 -15.68 21.71 24.40
N LEU A 838 -15.37 20.72 23.56
CA LEU A 838 -14.00 20.26 23.34
C LEU A 838 -13.10 21.39 22.79
N THR A 839 -13.59 22.21 21.86
CA THR A 839 -12.85 23.40 21.37
C THR A 839 -12.47 24.34 22.51
N ALA A 840 -13.39 24.60 23.44
CA ALA A 840 -13.14 25.44 24.60
C ALA A 840 -12.12 24.83 25.59
N TYR A 841 -12.05 23.50 25.74
CA TYR A 841 -10.99 22.86 26.54
C TYR A 841 -9.63 22.94 25.86
N VAL A 842 -9.53 22.74 24.54
CA VAL A 842 -8.26 22.95 23.82
C VAL A 842 -7.78 24.39 24.00
N GLU A 843 -8.68 25.38 23.91
CA GLU A 843 -8.37 26.79 24.19
C GLU A 843 -7.98 27.05 25.67
N LYS A 844 -8.62 26.39 26.65
CA LYS A 844 -8.25 26.46 28.10
C LYS A 844 -6.87 25.88 28.36
N ILE A 845 -6.57 24.66 27.88
CA ILE A 845 -5.29 23.97 28.11
C ILE A 845 -4.14 24.72 27.43
N TYR A 846 -4.33 25.11 26.16
CA TYR A 846 -3.37 25.94 25.41
C TYR A 846 -3.07 27.26 26.14
N GLY A 847 -4.11 27.97 26.60
CA GLY A 847 -3.94 29.20 27.37
C GLY A 847 -3.14 28.98 28.66
N THR A 848 -3.46 27.92 29.40
CA THR A 848 -2.80 27.57 30.67
C THR A 848 -1.30 27.28 30.47
N MET A 849 -0.94 26.43 29.50
CA MET A 849 0.47 26.13 29.19
C MET A 849 1.24 27.39 28.73
N ARG A 850 0.66 28.15 27.79
CA ARG A 850 1.24 29.40 27.29
C ARG A 850 1.50 30.40 28.41
N ASP A 851 0.55 30.58 29.32
CA ASP A 851 0.64 31.59 30.36
C ASP A 851 1.46 31.13 31.58
N SER A 852 1.74 29.83 31.74
CA SER A 852 2.84 29.36 32.60
C SER A 852 4.21 29.74 32.02
N LEU A 853 4.47 29.41 30.75
CA LEU A 853 5.73 29.77 30.09
C LEU A 853 5.97 31.30 30.10
N LYS A 854 4.93 32.11 29.90
CA LYS A 854 5.05 33.58 30.06
C LYS A 854 5.36 33.99 31.50
N ARG A 855 4.83 33.32 32.52
CA ARG A 855 5.10 33.62 33.94
C ARG A 855 6.55 33.33 34.30
N GLU A 856 7.04 32.15 33.90
CA GLU A 856 8.43 31.72 34.05
C GLU A 856 9.39 32.67 33.34
N ILE A 857 9.14 32.97 32.06
CA ILE A 857 9.95 33.92 31.30
C ILE A 857 9.86 35.32 31.91
N SER A 858 8.69 35.81 32.33
CA SER A 858 8.56 37.17 32.88
C SER A 858 9.39 37.39 34.15
N ALA A 859 9.56 36.35 34.98
CA ALA A 859 10.42 36.41 36.16
C ALA A 859 11.90 36.63 35.77
N ILE A 860 12.40 35.89 34.77
CA ILE A 860 13.79 35.98 34.30
C ILE A 860 13.99 37.25 33.45
N LEU A 861 13.04 37.57 32.56
CA LEU A 861 13.06 38.73 31.66
C LEU A 861 13.17 40.06 32.44
N THR A 862 12.60 40.11 33.66
CA THR A 862 12.74 41.28 34.54
C THR A 862 14.20 41.55 34.92
N LEU A 863 15.02 40.51 35.05
CA LEU A 863 16.47 40.59 35.30
C LEU A 863 17.27 40.94 34.03
N CYS A 864 16.66 40.78 32.84
CA CYS A 864 17.25 41.13 31.54
C CYS A 864 17.03 42.59 31.11
N ILE A 865 16.24 43.38 31.85
CA ILE A 865 15.89 44.77 31.48
C ILE A 865 17.03 45.77 31.70
N GLN A 866 17.99 45.47 32.58
CA GLN A 866 18.99 46.44 33.02
C GLN A 866 20.38 45.80 33.15
N ALA A 867 21.37 46.36 32.45
CA ALA A 867 22.74 45.84 32.49
C ALA A 867 23.36 45.97 33.90
N PRO A 868 24.14 44.98 34.38
CA PRO A 868 24.74 45.04 35.72
C PRO A 868 25.63 46.27 35.91
N ARG A 869 25.25 47.16 36.84
CA ARG A 869 26.05 48.33 37.21
C ARG A 869 27.29 47.88 37.99
N ALA A 870 28.48 48.02 37.40
CA ALA A 870 29.73 47.78 38.11
C ALA A 870 29.84 48.71 39.34
N GLY A 871 30.00 48.11 40.53
CA GLY A 871 30.08 48.85 41.78
C GLY A 871 31.31 49.77 41.83
N ARG A 872 31.11 51.04 42.20
CA ARG A 872 32.19 52.01 42.39
C ARG A 872 33.00 51.71 43.66
N VAL A 873 33.92 50.75 43.58
CA VAL A 873 34.98 50.61 44.59
C VAL A 873 35.94 51.80 44.44
N ARG A 874 36.29 52.43 45.57
CA ARG A 874 37.13 53.63 45.62
C ARG A 874 38.54 53.30 45.10
N ALA A 875 39.03 54.08 44.14
CA ALA A 875 40.29 53.79 43.47
C ALA A 875 41.50 53.92 44.41
N SER A 876 42.33 52.88 44.45
CA SER A 876 43.74 52.93 44.86
C SER A 876 44.61 52.49 43.68
N ARG A 877 45.87 52.91 43.64
CA ARG A 877 46.76 52.76 42.47
C ARG A 877 47.05 51.29 42.17
N GLY A 878 46.72 50.84 40.96
CA GLY A 878 47.09 49.53 40.43
C GLY A 878 46.46 49.26 39.07
N SER A 879 47.28 49.08 38.04
CA SER A 879 46.81 48.69 36.70
C SER A 879 46.36 47.21 36.65
N LEU A 880 45.90 46.76 35.49
CA LEU A 880 45.57 45.37 35.13
C LEU A 880 44.29 44.73 35.73
N LYS A 881 43.79 45.12 36.91
CA LYS A 881 42.59 44.47 37.49
C LYS A 881 41.22 44.88 36.90
N SER A 882 41.16 45.93 36.08
CA SER A 882 39.88 46.45 35.52
C SER A 882 39.18 45.45 34.59
N ILE A 883 39.94 44.79 33.70
CA ILE A 883 39.39 43.97 32.59
C ILE A 883 38.56 42.78 33.11
N HIS A 884 38.99 42.12 34.19
CA HIS A 884 38.26 41.00 34.78
C HIS A 884 36.87 41.41 35.31
N SER A 885 36.70 42.64 35.81
CA SER A 885 35.42 43.10 36.35
C SER A 885 34.34 43.28 35.27
N SER A 886 34.73 43.72 34.07
CA SER A 886 33.82 43.87 32.92
C SER A 886 33.58 42.54 32.19
N ALA A 887 34.52 41.59 32.27
CA ALA A 887 34.29 40.21 31.83
C ALA A 887 33.23 39.51 32.71
N LEU A 888 33.38 39.59 34.04
CA LEU A 888 32.45 38.98 35.00
C LEU A 888 31.02 39.54 34.88
N SER A 889 30.84 40.84 34.64
CA SER A 889 29.50 41.42 34.47
C SER A 889 28.82 40.96 33.17
N ARG A 890 29.58 40.79 32.07
CA ARG A 890 29.09 40.16 30.82
C ARG A 890 28.75 38.68 31.00
N GLN A 891 29.55 37.96 31.79
CA GLN A 891 29.33 36.55 32.08
C GLN A 891 28.01 36.33 32.83
N ALA A 892 27.79 37.07 33.92
CA ALA A 892 26.54 37.04 34.66
C ALA A 892 25.32 37.46 33.81
N SER A 893 25.51 38.36 32.83
CA SER A 893 24.41 38.85 32.01
C SER A 893 23.93 37.87 30.93
N SER A 894 24.80 36.98 30.42
CA SER A 894 24.38 35.90 29.49
C SER A 894 23.60 34.80 30.23
N VAL A 895 23.91 34.50 31.49
CA VAL A 895 23.21 33.46 32.28
C VAL A 895 21.69 33.65 32.32
N HIS A 896 21.18 34.89 32.39
CA HIS A 896 19.74 35.13 32.38
C HIS A 896 19.09 34.82 31.02
N TRP A 897 19.73 35.18 29.90
CA TRP A 897 19.25 34.85 28.56
C TRP A 897 19.33 33.35 28.27
N GLN A 898 20.42 32.69 28.68
CA GLN A 898 20.55 31.24 28.64
C GLN A 898 19.46 30.53 29.46
N ASN A 899 19.02 31.12 30.58
CA ASN A 899 17.94 30.56 31.38
C ASN A 899 16.56 30.75 30.70
N ILE A 900 16.32 31.84 29.98
CA ILE A 900 15.14 31.98 29.10
C ILE A 900 15.18 30.90 28.00
N VAL A 901 16.33 30.69 27.36
CA VAL A 901 16.53 29.64 26.35
C VAL A 901 16.29 28.23 26.93
N LYS A 902 16.68 27.96 28.18
CA LYS A 902 16.35 26.70 28.88
C LYS A 902 14.85 26.53 29.10
N CYS A 903 14.10 27.57 29.50
CA CYS A 903 12.64 27.50 29.63
C CYS A 903 11.94 27.24 28.28
N LEU A 904 12.43 27.86 27.21
CA LEU A 904 11.96 27.62 25.84
C LEU A 904 12.22 26.18 25.40
N ASN A 905 13.44 25.66 25.59
CA ASN A 905 13.80 24.26 25.31
C ASN A 905 12.96 23.27 26.13
N HIS A 906 12.87 23.45 27.45
CA HIS A 906 12.11 22.57 28.33
C HIS A 906 10.62 22.49 27.95
N THR A 907 10.04 23.61 27.52
CA THR A 907 8.65 23.62 27.02
C THR A 907 8.53 22.95 25.65
N LEU A 908 9.47 23.18 24.74
CA LEU A 908 9.52 22.54 23.42
C LEU A 908 9.65 21.01 23.56
N GLU A 909 10.57 20.55 24.40
CA GLU A 909 10.77 19.13 24.75
C GLU A 909 9.51 18.53 25.39
N THR A 910 8.91 19.20 26.38
CA THR A 910 7.69 18.73 27.04
C THR A 910 6.51 18.60 26.07
N MET A 911 6.36 19.54 25.12
CA MET A 911 5.33 19.47 24.09
C MET A 911 5.64 18.40 23.02
N ASN A 912 6.90 18.27 22.59
CA ASN A 912 7.31 17.30 21.57
C ASN A 912 7.26 15.84 22.07
N ASN A 913 7.69 15.60 23.32
CA ASN A 913 7.61 14.29 23.99
C ASN A 913 6.16 13.83 24.20
N ASN A 914 5.20 14.76 24.20
CA ASN A 914 3.76 14.48 24.23
C ASN A 914 3.09 14.59 22.84
N TYR A 915 3.89 14.65 21.77
CA TYR A 915 3.45 14.75 20.38
C TYR A 915 2.40 15.85 20.12
N VAL A 916 2.48 16.97 20.85
CA VAL A 916 1.58 18.11 20.67
C VAL A 916 1.71 18.62 19.24
N PRO A 917 0.60 18.82 18.49
CA PRO A 917 0.66 19.20 17.08
C PRO A 917 1.54 20.45 16.84
N PRO A 918 2.51 20.42 15.90
CA PRO A 918 3.49 21.50 15.72
C PRO A 918 2.89 22.89 15.49
N MET A 919 1.70 22.97 14.86
CA MET A 919 0.98 24.24 14.67
C MET A 919 0.58 24.91 15.99
N ILE A 920 0.32 24.14 17.05
CA ILE A 920 0.02 24.64 18.39
C ILE A 920 1.31 25.12 19.07
N ILE A 921 2.37 24.30 19.02
CA ILE A 921 3.70 24.63 19.54
C ILE A 921 4.18 25.97 18.95
N ARG A 922 4.14 26.10 17.62
CA ARG A 922 4.52 27.31 16.89
C ARG A 922 3.70 28.54 17.29
N LYS A 923 2.40 28.39 17.58
CA LYS A 923 1.59 29.52 18.05
C LYS A 923 1.78 29.83 19.54
N THR A 924 2.21 28.86 20.36
CA THR A 924 2.70 29.15 21.72
C THR A 924 3.91 30.07 21.66
N PHE A 925 4.95 29.71 20.90
CA PHE A 925 6.18 30.51 20.84
C PHE A 925 5.97 31.89 20.21
N SER A 926 5.18 32.02 19.13
CA SER A 926 4.83 33.33 18.59
C SER A 926 4.13 34.24 19.62
N GLN A 927 3.20 33.72 20.43
CA GLN A 927 2.55 34.50 21.50
C GLN A 927 3.43 34.75 22.74
N VAL A 928 4.55 34.03 22.90
CA VAL A 928 5.55 34.25 23.95
C VAL A 928 6.58 35.29 23.48
N PHE A 929 7.06 35.20 22.24
CA PHE A 929 8.00 36.16 21.65
C PHE A 929 7.35 37.55 21.50
N ALA A 930 6.07 37.62 21.10
CA ALA A 930 5.30 38.87 21.11
C ALA A 930 5.17 39.47 22.53
N PHE A 931 4.99 38.62 23.56
CA PHE A 931 4.96 39.08 24.96
C PHE A 931 6.33 39.62 25.41
N MET A 932 7.42 38.94 25.05
CA MET A 932 8.79 39.40 25.32
C MET A 932 9.10 40.72 24.62
N ASN A 933 8.68 40.89 23.35
CA ASN A 933 8.81 42.14 22.61
C ASN A 933 8.16 43.30 23.37
N VAL A 934 6.88 43.17 23.72
CA VAL A 934 6.11 44.21 24.44
C VAL A 934 6.73 44.52 25.80
N GLN A 935 7.14 43.52 26.58
CA GLN A 935 7.75 43.74 27.89
C GLN A 935 9.09 44.47 27.80
N LEU A 936 9.99 44.04 26.92
CA LEU A 936 11.31 44.66 26.75
C LEU A 936 11.19 46.08 26.17
N PHE A 937 10.35 46.25 25.15
CA PHE A 937 10.13 47.54 24.47
C PHE A 937 9.51 48.58 25.42
N ASN A 938 8.46 48.21 26.15
CA ASN A 938 7.86 49.09 27.17
C ASN A 938 8.86 49.43 28.28
N SER A 939 9.66 48.47 28.74
CA SER A 939 10.66 48.70 29.78
C SER A 939 11.78 49.66 29.33
N LEU A 940 12.17 49.59 28.05
CA LEU A 940 13.17 50.45 27.42
C LEU A 940 12.66 51.89 27.22
N LEU A 941 11.37 52.07 26.87
CA LEU A 941 10.75 53.38 26.72
C LEU A 941 10.41 54.04 28.07
N LEU A 942 9.83 53.29 29.01
CA LEU A 942 9.31 53.85 30.27
C LEU A 942 10.41 54.13 31.31
N ARG A 943 11.57 53.48 31.23
CA ARG A 943 12.70 53.71 32.14
C ARG A 943 13.84 54.43 31.39
N ARG A 944 14.00 55.74 31.64
CA ARG A 944 15.10 56.56 31.11
C ARG A 944 16.50 55.95 31.35
N GLU A 945 16.66 55.21 32.45
CA GLU A 945 17.91 54.51 32.79
C GLU A 945 18.14 53.19 32.01
N CYS A 946 17.13 52.67 31.32
CA CYS A 946 17.23 51.54 30.39
C CYS A 946 17.56 52.02 28.96
N CYS A 947 17.14 53.24 28.58
CA CYS A 947 17.48 53.88 27.30
C CYS A 947 18.94 54.37 27.26
N SER A 948 19.90 53.45 27.08
CA SER A 948 21.34 53.76 26.97
C SER A 948 22.07 52.79 26.05
N PHE A 949 23.21 53.22 25.49
CA PHE A 949 24.06 52.37 24.63
C PHE A 949 24.49 51.07 25.32
N SER A 950 24.83 51.10 26.62
CA SER A 950 25.27 49.91 27.35
C SER A 950 24.15 48.89 27.59
N ASN A 951 22.90 49.35 27.77
CA ASN A 951 21.74 48.45 27.78
C ASN A 951 21.38 48.00 26.37
N GLY A 952 21.56 48.84 25.34
CA GLY A 952 21.36 48.48 23.93
C GLY A 952 22.27 47.31 23.52
N GLU A 953 23.58 47.40 23.76
CA GLU A 953 24.51 46.29 23.52
C GLU A 953 24.19 45.04 24.36
N PHE A 954 23.72 45.19 25.61
CA PHE A 954 23.30 44.06 26.43
C PHE A 954 22.05 43.35 25.88
N LEU A 955 21.01 44.11 25.55
CA LEU A 955 19.79 43.58 24.93
C LEU A 955 20.06 42.96 23.56
N LYS A 956 20.99 43.54 22.78
CA LYS A 956 21.45 43.01 21.50
C LYS A 956 22.09 41.62 21.64
N ALA A 957 22.95 41.42 22.62
CA ALA A 957 23.53 40.11 22.90
C ALA A 957 22.45 39.07 23.30
N GLY A 958 21.49 39.47 24.14
CA GLY A 958 20.35 38.61 24.49
C GLY A 958 19.43 38.25 23.31
N LEU A 959 19.17 39.22 22.43
CA LEU A 959 18.43 38.99 21.18
C LEU A 959 19.17 38.04 20.23
N GLN A 960 20.51 38.04 20.21
CA GLN A 960 21.31 37.08 19.44
C GLN A 960 21.21 35.64 20.00
N GLU A 961 21.12 35.45 21.32
CA GLU A 961 20.83 34.13 21.90
C GLU A 961 19.45 33.60 21.46
N LEU A 962 18.44 34.48 21.35
CA LEU A 962 17.10 34.14 20.84
C LEU A 962 17.09 33.90 19.33
N GLU A 963 17.86 34.66 18.54
CA GLU A 963 18.04 34.42 17.09
C GLU A 963 18.70 33.06 16.83
N GLN A 964 19.69 32.70 17.65
CA GLN A 964 20.34 31.39 17.61
C GLN A 964 19.40 30.25 18.06
N TRP A 965 18.46 30.51 18.98
CA TRP A 965 17.43 29.54 19.34
C TRP A 965 16.41 29.32 18.20
N CYS A 966 15.91 30.40 17.60
CA CYS A 966 14.97 30.36 16.48
C CYS A 966 15.55 29.70 15.22
N SER A 967 16.87 29.76 15.01
CA SER A 967 17.56 29.15 13.86
C SER A 967 18.03 27.71 14.10
N ARG A 968 18.23 27.29 15.36
CA ARG A 968 18.47 25.88 15.73
C ARG A 968 17.18 25.07 15.79
N THR A 969 16.08 25.70 16.21
CA THR A 969 14.75 25.10 16.22
C THR A 969 14.20 25.07 14.80
N THR A 970 13.70 23.92 14.32
CA THR A 970 13.22 23.84 12.93
C THR A 970 12.02 24.76 12.67
N GLU A 971 11.89 25.23 11.42
CA GLU A 971 10.82 26.15 10.97
C GLU A 971 9.40 25.66 11.31
N GLU A 972 9.23 24.33 11.39
CA GLU A 972 8.00 23.64 11.82
C GLU A 972 7.53 24.07 13.22
N TYR A 973 8.45 24.30 14.17
CA TYR A 973 8.14 24.69 15.55
C TYR A 973 8.42 26.18 15.85
N ALA A 974 9.45 26.78 15.26
CA ALA A 974 9.78 28.20 15.49
C ALA A 974 8.94 29.14 14.63
N GLY A 975 8.86 28.89 13.32
CA GLY A 975 8.21 29.76 12.33
C GLY A 975 8.56 31.24 12.47
N THR A 976 7.56 32.10 12.31
CA THR A 976 7.68 33.57 12.36
C THR A 976 7.89 34.15 13.78
N SER A 977 8.28 33.33 14.77
CA SER A 977 8.45 33.82 16.16
C SER A 977 9.56 34.88 16.29
N TRP A 978 10.55 34.85 15.39
CA TRP A 978 11.62 35.87 15.33
C TRP A 978 11.12 37.25 14.86
N ASP A 979 10.07 37.29 14.05
CA ASP A 979 9.46 38.51 13.52
C ASP A 979 8.65 39.24 14.59
N GLU A 980 8.03 38.48 15.52
CA GLU A 980 7.29 39.01 16.67
C GLU A 980 8.16 39.89 17.60
N LEU A 981 9.50 39.83 17.49
CA LEU A 981 10.48 40.68 18.20
C LEU A 981 10.89 41.95 17.43
N GLN A 982 10.24 42.31 16.31
CA GLN A 982 10.63 43.42 15.43
C GLN A 982 10.87 44.75 16.18
N HIS A 983 9.98 45.17 17.07
CA HIS A 983 10.05 46.51 17.69
C HIS A 983 11.22 46.65 18.67
N ILE A 984 11.47 45.65 19.52
CA ILE A 984 12.66 45.66 20.39
C ILE A 984 13.95 45.55 19.57
N ARG A 985 13.98 44.76 18.48
CA ARG A 985 15.12 44.68 17.55
C ARG A 985 15.42 46.05 16.90
N GLN A 986 14.39 46.78 16.46
CA GLN A 986 14.51 48.13 15.91
C GLN A 986 15.03 49.12 16.97
N ALA A 987 14.42 49.18 18.16
CA ALA A 987 14.83 50.09 19.23
C ALA A 987 16.28 49.87 19.70
N VAL A 988 16.68 48.60 19.85
CA VAL A 988 18.05 48.22 20.17
C VAL A 988 19.02 48.61 19.04
N GLY A 989 18.61 48.45 17.78
CA GLY A 989 19.37 48.92 16.61
C GLY A 989 19.68 50.42 16.68
N PHE A 990 18.68 51.26 16.94
CA PHE A 990 18.87 52.71 17.08
C PHE A 990 19.82 53.07 18.23
N LEU A 991 19.68 52.45 19.41
CA LEU A 991 20.56 52.69 20.57
C LEU A 991 22.03 52.34 20.30
N VAL A 992 22.29 51.36 19.44
CA VAL A 992 23.64 50.86 19.13
C VAL A 992 24.26 51.59 17.94
N CYS A 993 23.47 51.99 16.93
CA CYS A 993 23.98 52.68 15.75
C CYS A 993 24.59 54.07 16.03
N LEU A 994 24.18 54.73 17.12
CA LEU A 994 24.57 56.12 17.46
C LEU A 994 26.09 56.38 17.61
N ARG A 995 26.95 55.35 17.66
CA ARG A 995 28.42 55.53 17.65
C ARG A 995 29.08 55.36 16.27
N ARG A 996 28.33 54.97 15.23
CA ARG A 996 28.87 54.76 13.87
C ARG A 996 28.82 56.01 12.98
N CYS A 997 28.28 57.12 13.49
CA CYS A 997 28.19 58.42 12.82
C CYS A 997 28.90 59.53 13.63
N SER A 998 29.94 59.17 14.38
CA SER A 998 30.71 60.09 15.23
C SER A 998 32.19 59.68 15.38
N TYR A 999 32.74 59.16 14.28
CA TYR A 999 34.16 58.94 14.00
C TYR A 999 34.38 59.20 12.50
#